data_AF-A0AAU2ZKN6-F1
#
_entry.id   AF-A0AAU2ZKN6-F1
#
_cell.length_a   1.000
_cell.length_b   1.000
_cell.length_c   1.000
_cell.angle_alpha   90.00
_cell.angle_beta   90.00
_cell.angle_gamma   90.00
#
_symmetry.space_group_name_H-M   'P 1'
#
loop_
_entity.id
_entity.type
_entity.pdbx_description
1 polymer ?
#
loop_
_entity_poly.entity_id
_entity_poly.type
_entity_poly.pdbx_seq_one_letter_code
_entity_poly.pdbx_strand_id
1 'polypeptide(L)'
;MTTAPQLRARPAAPVPDDAYVVPKHLTTSATGRGPRVGDMVWDLRPFVPRTARKNAVCHLSGFADDIAIRTAKEYLYSRFRRGVPASYLSVSTVKPMKITWAAQELARVRNAMHDLRGLGILRLSAVTREDLAVLLDQWKKGSLSTAASLVTTMKQLAAHRAFLHSDGLDVHPWPGRTAAAVVGKEPRPDENSTDRIPEEIMGPLLRAAVFYVTVASRDIRAARAEIEALQEAARRRPYSMGGAKEAAFSSFVAQRRAAGRGLPALPLEAVSRRPGAAAVDGVVQSPNVTLIELMIGGYARIDDLVAQAAAELGFEEGGLDTPMSPWPESDLPWRPRLDPTSVNRETEHLRTACWIVIAYLSGLRDDEVRLLGRECAFTETGDNGRIRYKLRGRVYKNRKISGDEAEWVVLDIVHQAVDVLLDLHDDPDHLFGYWGTDITGYQLFGSVPYRLGRFRDHANELFSTEAGLFIPNDTSGVEDYDTPDAPGSESSPGDEVQNGPHGLAEEEPDPAGVPWSFDTRQFRRSLAWHIAHQPFGVVAGARQYQHARIVMFEGYAGTSESGFAEEVAANDAVARLDYLEDIYRDWNDGGTSSGGAAERISAEFERIRRELGDLPGVVSSSARLRTMLQHLTKTLHPGVLNDCFYQAATAVCRKRAKALDRPLPLHNMCLSCPNARRSAVHLPRLMTARNQALSVLDLPKKEREALPRLQAIALTDYATELDELIQSIYTDNNEEGARTA
;
A
#
# COMPACT_ATOMS: atom_id res chain seq x y z
N MET A 1 -7.12 20.81 -43.24
CA MET A 1 -8.10 21.76 -42.65
C MET A 1 -8.66 21.13 -41.39
N THR A 2 -7.99 21.36 -40.27
CA THR A 2 -8.40 20.92 -38.92
C THR A 2 -9.48 21.87 -38.43
N THR A 3 -10.69 21.36 -38.27
CA THR A 3 -11.83 22.10 -37.72
C THR A 3 -11.47 22.56 -36.31
N ALA A 4 -11.36 23.87 -36.11
CA ALA A 4 -11.23 24.46 -34.78
C ALA A 4 -12.40 23.97 -33.90
N PRO A 5 -12.17 23.62 -32.62
CA PRO A 5 -13.25 23.23 -31.73
C PRO A 5 -14.26 24.38 -31.66
N GLN A 6 -15.50 24.13 -32.09
CA GLN A 6 -16.58 25.11 -32.02
C GLN A 6 -16.67 25.62 -30.57
N LEU A 7 -16.38 26.91 -30.38
CA LEU A 7 -16.68 27.63 -29.15
C LEU A 7 -18.18 27.45 -28.89
N ARG A 8 -18.52 26.63 -27.89
CA ARG A 8 -19.92 26.41 -27.50
C ARG A 8 -20.54 27.77 -27.14
N ALA A 9 -21.61 28.13 -27.83
CA ALA A 9 -22.31 29.40 -27.62
C ALA A 9 -22.66 29.62 -26.14
N ARG A 10 -22.50 30.86 -25.66
CA ARG A 10 -22.93 31.29 -24.33
C ARG A 10 -24.41 30.95 -24.15
N PRO A 11 -24.83 30.24 -23.08
CA PRO A 11 -26.23 29.97 -22.82
C PRO A 11 -27.02 31.29 -22.74
N ALA A 12 -28.21 31.31 -23.34
CA ALA A 12 -29.03 32.52 -23.41
C ALA A 12 -29.45 33.08 -22.03
N ALA A 13 -29.56 32.22 -21.02
CA ALA A 13 -29.95 32.59 -19.66
C ALA A 13 -28.91 32.12 -18.61
N PRO A 14 -28.78 32.86 -17.48
CA PRO A 14 -28.00 32.41 -16.34
C PRO A 14 -28.63 31.16 -15.71
N VAL A 15 -27.85 30.40 -14.94
CA VAL A 15 -28.33 29.19 -14.26
C VAL A 15 -29.39 29.54 -13.20
N PRO A 16 -30.61 29.02 -13.24
CA PRO A 16 -31.61 29.35 -12.22
C PRO A 16 -31.16 28.98 -10.80
N ASP A 17 -31.55 29.77 -9.80
CA ASP A 17 -31.20 29.50 -8.40
C ASP A 17 -31.82 28.20 -7.88
N ASP A 18 -32.96 27.81 -8.43
CA ASP A 18 -33.64 26.56 -8.09
C ASP A 18 -33.00 25.32 -8.76
N ALA A 19 -32.04 25.51 -9.68
CA ALA A 19 -31.36 24.40 -10.35
C ALA A 19 -30.52 23.57 -9.36
N TYR A 20 -30.51 22.25 -9.56
CA TYR A 20 -29.70 21.34 -8.74
C TYR A 20 -28.22 21.38 -9.10
N VAL A 21 -27.38 21.60 -8.09
CA VAL A 21 -25.91 21.65 -8.20
C VAL A 21 -25.37 20.32 -8.73
N VAL A 22 -25.86 19.21 -8.18
CA VAL A 22 -25.35 17.86 -8.47
C VAL A 22 -25.92 17.31 -9.79
N PRO A 23 -25.05 16.82 -10.71
CA PRO A 23 -25.48 16.12 -11.92
C PRO A 23 -26.40 14.92 -11.63
N LYS A 24 -27.44 14.70 -12.47
CA LYS A 24 -28.46 13.67 -12.23
C LYS A 24 -27.97 12.23 -12.18
N HIS A 25 -26.87 11.93 -12.85
CA HIS A 25 -26.27 10.60 -12.80
C HIS A 25 -25.53 10.31 -11.48
N LEU A 26 -25.37 11.30 -10.59
CA LEU A 26 -24.73 11.13 -9.27
C LEU A 26 -25.73 11.03 -8.12
N THR A 27 -27.02 11.12 -8.40
CA THR A 27 -28.09 11.09 -7.39
C THR A 27 -28.75 9.72 -7.36
N THR A 28 -28.96 9.16 -6.17
CA THR A 28 -29.76 7.95 -5.92
C THR A 28 -31.05 8.31 -5.17
N SER A 29 -31.94 7.34 -4.98
CA SER A 29 -33.12 7.51 -4.12
C SER A 29 -32.73 7.89 -2.69
N ALA A 30 -31.64 7.31 -2.16
CA ALA A 30 -31.15 7.57 -0.83
C ALA A 30 -30.50 8.96 -0.66
N THR A 31 -29.73 9.42 -1.65
CA THR A 31 -29.05 10.73 -1.56
C THR A 31 -29.94 11.92 -1.92
N GLY A 32 -31.07 11.68 -2.58
CA GLY A 32 -31.91 12.74 -3.14
C GLY A 32 -31.19 13.56 -4.23
N ARG A 33 -31.73 14.75 -4.54
CA ARG A 33 -31.21 15.63 -5.61
C ARG A 33 -30.08 16.57 -5.18
N GLY A 34 -29.88 16.75 -3.88
CA GLY A 34 -28.83 17.60 -3.30
C GLY A 34 -29.15 19.09 -3.30
N PRO A 35 -28.13 19.94 -3.03
CA PRO A 35 -28.30 21.39 -2.90
C PRO A 35 -28.68 22.07 -4.21
N ARG A 36 -29.31 23.24 -4.08
CA ARG A 36 -29.68 24.14 -5.17
C ARG A 36 -28.61 25.23 -5.36
N VAL A 37 -28.54 25.79 -6.56
CA VAL A 37 -27.55 26.82 -6.90
C VAL A 37 -27.72 28.07 -6.02
N GLY A 38 -28.96 28.42 -5.65
CA GLY A 38 -29.29 29.52 -4.75
C GLY A 38 -28.74 29.36 -3.33
N ASP A 39 -28.52 28.13 -2.87
CA ASP A 39 -28.09 27.86 -1.49
C ASP A 39 -26.71 28.47 -1.18
N MET A 40 -26.51 28.90 0.07
CA MET A 40 -25.21 29.44 0.55
C MET A 40 -24.27 28.36 1.09
N VAL A 41 -24.79 27.15 1.29
CA VAL A 41 -24.01 25.97 1.68
C VAL A 41 -24.39 24.84 0.75
N TRP A 42 -23.42 24.32 0.00
CA TRP A 42 -23.61 23.10 -0.79
C TRP A 42 -23.02 21.92 -0.04
N ASP A 43 -23.87 21.14 0.63
CA ASP A 43 -23.47 19.89 1.27
C ASP A 43 -23.42 18.76 0.24
N LEU A 44 -22.19 18.39 -0.16
CA LEU A 44 -21.95 17.32 -1.13
C LEU A 44 -21.56 15.99 -0.47
N ARG A 45 -21.54 15.91 0.88
CA ARG A 45 -21.14 14.70 1.63
C ARG A 45 -21.92 13.44 1.24
N PRO A 46 -23.24 13.49 0.95
CA PRO A 46 -23.98 12.30 0.51
C PRO A 46 -23.58 11.77 -0.86
N PHE A 47 -22.97 12.60 -1.71
CA PHE A 47 -22.67 12.28 -3.11
C PHE A 47 -21.22 11.85 -3.36
N VAL A 48 -20.40 11.85 -2.32
CA VAL A 48 -18.98 11.48 -2.40
C VAL A 48 -18.66 10.29 -1.50
N PRO A 49 -17.60 9.53 -1.82
CA PRO A 49 -17.12 8.48 -0.92
C PRO A 49 -16.78 9.04 0.46
N ARG A 50 -16.94 8.22 1.51
CA ARG A 50 -16.73 8.65 2.90
C ARG A 50 -15.33 9.24 3.15
N THR A 51 -14.31 8.72 2.46
CA THR A 51 -12.93 9.24 2.49
C THR A 51 -12.82 10.69 2.04
N ALA A 52 -13.74 11.17 1.19
CA ALA A 52 -13.76 12.54 0.67
C ALA A 52 -14.70 13.49 1.42
N ARG A 53 -15.50 13.01 2.39
CA ARG A 53 -16.55 13.81 3.06
C ARG A 53 -16.01 15.05 3.79
N LYS A 54 -14.80 14.98 4.35
CA LYS A 54 -14.17 16.14 5.03
C LYS A 54 -14.04 17.37 4.12
N ASN A 55 -13.90 17.17 2.81
CA ASN A 55 -13.70 18.24 1.83
C ASN A 55 -14.92 18.44 0.91
N ALA A 56 -16.10 17.99 1.33
CA ALA A 56 -17.29 17.93 0.48
C ALA A 56 -18.35 19.00 0.80
N VAL A 57 -18.09 19.92 1.73
CA VAL A 57 -19.01 21.03 2.01
C VAL A 57 -18.44 22.31 1.43
N CYS A 58 -19.22 22.97 0.58
CA CYS A 58 -18.85 24.25 0.00
C CYS A 58 -19.61 25.37 0.74
N HIS A 59 -18.88 26.18 1.51
CA HIS A 59 -19.43 27.40 2.11
C HIS A 59 -19.20 28.59 1.18
N LEU A 60 -20.27 29.18 0.66
CA LEU A 60 -20.21 30.29 -0.30
C LEU A 60 -20.03 31.65 0.38
N SER A 61 -19.83 31.67 1.71
CA SER A 61 -19.44 32.86 2.46
C SER A 61 -17.97 33.26 2.19
N GLY A 62 -17.63 34.50 2.56
CA GLY A 62 -16.27 35.03 2.44
C GLY A 62 -15.90 35.58 1.06
N PHE A 63 -16.85 35.63 0.13
CA PHE A 63 -16.73 36.47 -1.07
C PHE A 63 -17.16 37.90 -0.74
N ALA A 64 -16.63 38.87 -1.48
CA ALA A 64 -16.78 40.26 -1.13
C ALA A 64 -18.14 40.88 -1.51
N ASP A 65 -18.86 40.30 -2.47
CA ASP A 65 -20.19 40.75 -2.90
C ASP A 65 -20.98 39.62 -3.60
N ASP A 66 -22.26 39.87 -3.86
CA ASP A 66 -23.18 38.92 -4.48
C ASP A 66 -22.77 38.54 -5.91
N ILE A 67 -22.09 39.44 -6.64
CA ILE A 67 -21.60 39.17 -8.00
C ILE A 67 -20.47 38.13 -7.94
N ALA A 68 -19.54 38.26 -7.00
CA ALA A 68 -18.49 37.27 -6.79
C ALA A 68 -19.05 35.91 -6.34
N ILE A 69 -20.02 35.90 -5.41
CA ILE A 69 -20.72 34.67 -4.98
C ILE A 69 -21.37 33.99 -6.18
N ARG A 70 -22.14 34.75 -6.98
CA ARG A 70 -22.85 34.23 -8.13
C ARG A 70 -21.91 33.69 -9.21
N THR A 71 -20.80 34.39 -9.46
CA THR A 71 -19.76 33.96 -10.40
C THR A 71 -19.12 32.64 -9.96
N ALA A 72 -18.79 32.49 -8.68
CA ALA A 72 -18.24 31.24 -8.14
C ALA A 72 -19.24 30.07 -8.27
N LYS A 73 -20.53 30.32 -8.02
CA LYS A 73 -21.60 29.32 -8.19
C LYS A 73 -21.73 28.86 -9.64
N GLU A 74 -21.81 29.80 -10.60
CA GLU A 74 -21.89 29.48 -12.03
C GLU A 74 -20.66 28.72 -12.52
N TYR A 75 -19.48 29.12 -12.03
CA TYR A 75 -18.23 28.47 -12.35
C TYR A 75 -18.18 27.01 -11.91
N LEU A 76 -18.47 26.72 -10.64
CA LEU A 76 -18.49 25.35 -10.13
C LEU A 76 -19.58 24.51 -10.80
N TYR A 77 -20.78 25.08 -10.97
CA TYR A 77 -21.87 24.43 -11.70
C TYR A 77 -21.43 24.03 -13.11
N SER A 78 -20.69 24.91 -13.79
CA SER A 78 -20.13 24.59 -15.10
C SER A 78 -19.04 23.53 -15.04
N ARG A 79 -18.13 23.59 -14.05
CA ARG A 79 -17.03 22.62 -13.89
C ARG A 79 -17.54 21.20 -13.64
N PHE A 80 -18.66 21.02 -12.93
CA PHE A 80 -19.25 19.69 -12.70
C PHE A 80 -19.86 19.04 -13.95
N ARG A 81 -20.18 19.83 -14.99
CA ARG A 81 -20.96 19.37 -16.15
C ARG A 81 -20.20 19.43 -17.46
N ARG A 82 -19.20 20.30 -17.54
CA ARG A 82 -18.55 20.62 -18.81
C ARG A 82 -17.08 20.31 -18.73
N GLY A 83 -16.65 19.59 -19.75
CA GLY A 83 -15.25 19.47 -20.06
C GLY A 83 -14.82 20.61 -20.96
N VAL A 84 -13.88 21.44 -20.51
CA VAL A 84 -13.39 22.59 -21.27
C VAL A 84 -11.86 22.51 -21.38
N PRO A 85 -11.27 22.67 -22.56
CA PRO A 85 -9.81 22.69 -22.71
C PRO A 85 -9.19 23.84 -21.90
N ALA A 86 -8.34 23.51 -20.93
CA ALA A 86 -7.63 24.50 -20.11
C ALA A 86 -6.40 25.11 -20.80
N SER A 87 -6.04 24.57 -21.98
CA SER A 87 -4.91 25.04 -22.78
C SER A 87 -5.18 24.80 -24.27
N TYR A 88 -4.82 25.77 -25.11
CA TYR A 88 -4.89 25.69 -26.58
C TYR A 88 -4.06 24.53 -27.18
N LEU A 89 -3.10 23.98 -26.42
CA LEU A 89 -2.20 22.90 -26.86
C LEU A 89 -2.77 21.49 -26.64
N SER A 90 -3.88 21.33 -25.90
CA SER A 90 -4.49 20.02 -25.67
C SER A 90 -5.72 19.85 -26.56
N VAL A 91 -5.61 18.97 -27.56
CA VAL A 91 -6.73 18.51 -28.41
C VAL A 91 -7.75 17.69 -27.58
N SER A 92 -7.40 17.26 -26.38
CA SER A 92 -8.31 16.57 -25.47
C SER A 92 -9.13 17.57 -24.64
N THR A 93 -10.46 17.53 -24.75
CA THR A 93 -11.37 18.18 -23.80
C THR A 93 -11.13 17.62 -22.40
N VAL A 94 -10.71 18.46 -21.45
CA VAL A 94 -10.58 18.10 -20.02
C VAL A 94 -11.93 17.54 -19.56
N LYS A 95 -12.00 16.44 -18.80
CA LYS A 95 -13.29 15.90 -18.30
C LYS A 95 -13.94 16.87 -17.29
N PRO A 96 -15.26 16.81 -17.06
CA PRO A 96 -15.89 17.54 -15.96
C PRO A 96 -15.18 17.25 -14.63
N MET A 97 -15.07 18.26 -13.78
CA MET A 97 -14.44 18.16 -12.47
C MET A 97 -15.25 17.24 -11.56
N LYS A 98 -14.57 16.31 -10.88
CA LYS A 98 -15.20 15.50 -9.83
C LYS A 98 -15.61 16.40 -8.66
N ILE A 99 -16.82 16.20 -8.15
CA ILE A 99 -17.39 16.98 -7.04
C ILE A 99 -16.58 16.88 -5.73
N THR A 100 -15.73 15.86 -5.58
CA THR A 100 -14.79 15.71 -4.46
C THR A 100 -13.78 16.87 -4.35
N TRP A 101 -13.55 17.61 -5.44
CA TRP A 101 -12.64 18.76 -5.47
C TRP A 101 -13.35 20.10 -5.31
N ALA A 102 -14.68 20.11 -5.15
CA ALA A 102 -15.50 21.32 -5.16
C ALA A 102 -15.07 22.35 -4.11
N ALA A 103 -14.91 21.93 -2.84
CA ALA A 103 -14.58 22.85 -1.76
C ALA A 103 -13.17 23.42 -1.90
N GLN A 104 -12.20 22.61 -2.33
CA GLN A 104 -10.83 23.06 -2.58
C GLN A 104 -10.76 24.04 -3.75
N GLU A 105 -11.48 23.76 -4.84
CA GLU A 105 -11.54 24.68 -5.97
C GLU A 105 -12.25 25.99 -5.60
N LEU A 106 -13.33 25.92 -4.81
CA LEU A 106 -14.00 27.11 -4.28
C LEU A 106 -13.05 27.96 -3.44
N ALA A 107 -12.26 27.34 -2.58
CA ALA A 107 -11.26 28.04 -1.76
C ALA A 107 -10.21 28.74 -2.64
N ARG A 108 -9.75 28.11 -3.71
CA ARG A 108 -8.81 28.72 -4.66
C ARG A 108 -9.44 29.90 -5.41
N VAL A 109 -10.69 29.78 -5.85
CA VAL A 109 -11.42 30.88 -6.49
C VAL A 109 -11.56 32.05 -5.52
N ARG A 110 -11.92 31.78 -4.26
CA ARG A 110 -12.00 32.80 -3.21
C ARG A 110 -10.66 33.50 -3.00
N ASN A 111 -9.58 32.74 -2.86
CA ASN A 111 -8.24 33.30 -2.67
C ASN A 111 -7.81 34.14 -3.87
N ALA A 112 -8.00 33.65 -5.09
CA ALA A 112 -7.65 34.39 -6.30
C ALA A 112 -8.43 35.71 -6.43
N MET A 113 -9.74 35.71 -6.15
CA MET A 113 -10.56 36.93 -6.15
C MET A 113 -10.19 37.89 -5.01
N HIS A 114 -9.83 37.36 -3.84
CA HIS A 114 -9.34 38.16 -2.72
C HIS A 114 -8.02 38.85 -3.06
N ASP A 115 -7.07 38.13 -3.66
CA ASP A 115 -5.77 38.68 -4.04
C ASP A 115 -5.91 39.74 -5.15
N LEU A 116 -6.77 39.52 -6.14
CA LEU A 116 -7.12 40.55 -7.14
C LEU A 116 -7.65 41.82 -6.50
N ARG A 117 -8.52 41.69 -5.50
CA ARG A 117 -9.05 42.83 -4.75
C ARG A 117 -7.95 43.55 -3.96
N GLY A 118 -6.96 42.81 -3.44
CA GLY A 118 -5.77 43.38 -2.81
C GLY A 118 -4.95 44.28 -3.77
N LEU A 119 -5.02 44.02 -5.07
CA LEU A 119 -4.44 44.86 -6.13
C LEU A 119 -5.39 45.99 -6.60
N GLY A 120 -6.55 46.16 -5.95
CA GLY A 120 -7.57 47.15 -6.33
C GLY A 120 -8.53 46.70 -7.44
N ILE A 121 -8.45 45.44 -7.89
CA ILE A 121 -9.24 44.92 -9.00
C ILE A 121 -10.50 44.24 -8.47
N LEU A 122 -11.66 44.89 -8.65
CA LEU A 122 -12.92 44.44 -8.05
C LEU A 122 -13.72 43.43 -8.91
N ARG A 123 -13.38 43.30 -10.19
CA ARG A 123 -14.09 42.46 -11.18
C ARG A 123 -13.10 41.67 -12.03
N LEU A 124 -13.45 40.41 -12.33
CA LEU A 124 -12.66 39.55 -13.22
C LEU A 124 -12.55 40.13 -14.63
N SER A 125 -13.59 40.80 -15.10
CA SER A 125 -13.61 41.47 -16.41
C SER A 125 -12.61 42.63 -16.53
N ALA A 126 -12.19 43.22 -15.41
CA ALA A 126 -11.20 44.30 -15.39
C ALA A 126 -9.74 43.82 -15.35
N VAL A 127 -9.51 42.51 -15.21
CA VAL A 127 -8.16 41.94 -15.06
C VAL A 127 -7.37 42.04 -16.37
N THR A 128 -6.19 42.63 -16.29
CA THR A 128 -5.23 42.76 -17.41
C THR A 128 -4.13 41.70 -17.36
N ARG A 129 -3.22 41.69 -18.35
CA ARG A 129 -2.08 40.75 -18.35
C ARG A 129 -1.02 41.15 -17.33
N GLU A 130 -0.88 42.45 -17.10
CA GLU A 130 0.01 43.05 -16.14
C GLU A 130 -0.39 42.66 -14.71
N ASP A 131 -1.69 42.70 -14.41
CA ASP A 131 -2.24 42.28 -13.11
C ASP A 131 -1.95 40.80 -12.82
N LEU A 132 -2.09 39.94 -13.85
CA LEU A 132 -1.76 38.52 -13.73
C LEU A 132 -0.26 38.31 -13.46
N ALA A 133 0.62 39.14 -14.02
CA ALA A 133 2.05 39.06 -13.74
C ALA A 133 2.38 39.45 -12.28
N VAL A 134 1.73 40.50 -11.76
CA VAL A 134 1.87 40.92 -10.35
C VAL A 134 1.37 39.83 -9.40
N LEU A 135 0.19 39.25 -9.66
CA LEU A 135 -0.33 38.12 -8.88
C LEU A 135 0.61 36.92 -8.89
N LEU A 136 1.18 36.59 -10.04
CA LEU A 136 2.12 35.48 -10.16
C LEU A 136 3.36 35.71 -9.30
N ASP A 137 3.92 36.91 -9.29
CA ASP A 137 5.05 37.26 -8.42
C ASP A 137 4.68 37.09 -6.94
N GLN A 138 3.51 37.59 -6.54
CA GLN A 138 3.01 37.43 -5.18
C GLN A 138 2.85 35.94 -4.79
N TRP A 139 2.25 35.12 -5.65
CA TRP A 139 2.04 33.70 -5.36
C TRP A 139 3.34 32.89 -5.32
N LYS A 140 4.35 33.29 -6.11
CA LYS A 140 5.67 32.65 -6.11
C LYS A 140 6.47 32.88 -4.82
N LYS A 141 6.09 33.85 -3.98
CA LYS A 141 6.67 34.03 -2.64
C LYS A 141 6.29 32.92 -1.66
N GLY A 142 5.24 32.14 -1.97
CA GLY A 142 4.84 30.94 -1.22
C GLY A 142 5.25 29.64 -1.92
N SER A 143 4.59 28.54 -1.56
CA SER A 143 4.82 27.24 -2.22
C SER A 143 4.50 27.29 -3.71
N LEU A 144 5.46 26.92 -4.56
CA LEU A 144 5.27 26.82 -6.01
C LEU A 144 4.12 25.88 -6.41
N SER A 145 3.84 24.84 -5.61
CA SER A 145 2.71 23.93 -5.87
C SER A 145 1.35 24.60 -5.63
N THR A 146 1.27 25.46 -4.62
CA THR A 146 0.08 26.29 -4.37
C THR A 146 -0.08 27.35 -5.47
N ALA A 147 1.00 28.03 -5.84
CA ALA A 147 1.00 29.00 -6.94
C ALA A 147 0.53 28.35 -8.26
N ALA A 148 1.03 27.16 -8.61
CA ALA A 148 0.60 26.44 -9.81
C ALA A 148 -0.89 26.05 -9.77
N SER A 149 -1.41 25.75 -8.58
CA SER A 149 -2.83 25.47 -8.40
C SER A 149 -3.69 26.71 -8.64
N LEU A 150 -3.28 27.88 -8.15
CA LEU A 150 -3.97 29.16 -8.37
C LEU A 150 -3.91 29.60 -9.84
N VAL A 151 -2.75 29.45 -10.49
CA VAL A 151 -2.60 29.63 -11.94
C VAL A 151 -3.57 28.74 -12.71
N THR A 152 -3.68 27.46 -12.32
CA THR A 152 -4.63 26.53 -12.93
C THR A 152 -6.07 27.01 -12.77
N THR A 153 -6.45 27.47 -11.58
CA THR A 153 -7.79 28.02 -11.32
C THR A 153 -8.09 29.25 -12.19
N MET A 154 -7.17 30.20 -12.35
CA MET A 154 -7.34 31.36 -13.24
C MET A 154 -7.54 30.96 -14.70
N LYS A 155 -6.73 30.02 -15.20
CA LYS A 155 -6.89 29.49 -16.56
C LYS A 155 -8.25 28.82 -16.76
N GLN A 156 -8.73 28.11 -15.75
CA GLN A 156 -10.05 27.47 -15.78
C GLN A 156 -11.20 28.48 -15.71
N LEU A 157 -11.09 29.55 -14.91
CA LEU A 157 -12.07 30.64 -14.89
C LEU A 157 -12.20 31.27 -16.28
N ALA A 158 -11.08 31.54 -16.95
CA ALA A 158 -11.06 32.04 -18.33
C ALA A 158 -11.69 31.04 -19.31
N ALA A 159 -11.33 29.76 -19.21
CA ALA A 159 -11.87 28.72 -20.08
C ALA A 159 -13.40 28.59 -19.95
N HIS A 160 -13.93 28.78 -18.74
CA HIS A 160 -15.36 28.71 -18.47
C HIS A 160 -16.12 30.03 -18.68
N ARG A 161 -15.46 31.10 -19.15
CA ARG A 161 -16.03 32.45 -19.33
C ARG A 161 -17.38 32.48 -20.02
N ALA A 162 -17.56 31.67 -21.08
CA ALA A 162 -18.81 31.61 -21.84
C ALA A 162 -20.03 31.12 -21.02
N PHE A 163 -19.82 30.58 -19.83
CA PHE A 163 -20.86 30.07 -18.92
C PHE A 163 -21.03 30.94 -17.66
N LEU A 164 -20.28 32.04 -17.55
CA LEU A 164 -20.35 32.98 -16.44
C LEU A 164 -21.08 34.23 -16.88
N HIS A 165 -22.22 34.52 -16.25
CA HIS A 165 -23.11 35.61 -16.64
C HIS A 165 -22.89 36.86 -15.80
N SER A 166 -22.53 36.73 -14.53
CA SER A 166 -22.37 37.86 -13.60
C SER A 166 -21.04 38.59 -13.76
N ASP A 167 -19.93 37.86 -13.82
CA ASP A 167 -18.59 38.39 -14.05
C ASP A 167 -17.72 37.29 -14.66
N GLY A 168 -16.62 37.65 -15.30
CA GLY A 168 -15.75 36.65 -15.92
C GLY A 168 -14.48 37.23 -16.49
N LEU A 169 -13.46 36.38 -16.58
CA LEU A 169 -12.14 36.77 -17.03
C LEU A 169 -12.11 36.89 -18.56
N ASP A 170 -11.90 38.11 -19.07
CA ASP A 170 -11.87 38.38 -20.52
C ASP A 170 -10.47 38.17 -21.13
N VAL A 171 -9.42 38.25 -20.31
CA VAL A 171 -8.04 37.90 -20.69
C VAL A 171 -7.81 36.39 -20.63
N HIS A 172 -7.04 35.85 -21.58
CA HIS A 172 -6.56 34.47 -21.53
C HIS A 172 -5.25 34.37 -20.72
N PRO A 173 -5.24 33.75 -19.53
CA PRO A 173 -4.06 33.72 -18.66
C PRO A 173 -2.97 32.80 -19.20
N TRP A 174 -1.75 33.32 -19.32
CA TRP A 174 -0.54 32.60 -19.72
C TRP A 174 -0.76 31.60 -20.88
N PRO A 175 -1.09 32.11 -22.08
CA PRO A 175 -1.39 31.26 -23.23
C PRO A 175 -0.21 30.35 -23.57
N GLY A 176 -0.49 29.10 -23.94
CA GLY A 176 0.53 28.14 -24.37
C GLY A 176 1.45 27.56 -23.28
N ARG A 177 1.38 28.03 -22.03
CA ARG A 177 2.24 27.52 -20.93
C ARG A 177 1.45 26.66 -19.94
N THR A 178 2.01 25.56 -19.46
CA THR A 178 1.41 24.79 -18.35
C THR A 178 1.52 25.57 -17.04
N ALA A 179 0.66 25.30 -16.05
CA ALA A 179 0.74 26.01 -14.77
C ALA A 179 2.08 25.79 -14.05
N ALA A 180 2.67 24.59 -14.17
CA ALA A 180 4.02 24.28 -13.70
C ALA A 180 5.07 25.17 -14.39
N ALA A 181 5.03 25.24 -15.73
CA ALA A 181 5.95 26.08 -16.48
C ALA A 181 5.78 27.58 -16.19
N VAL A 182 4.56 28.04 -15.87
CA VAL A 182 4.29 29.44 -15.49
C VAL A 182 4.98 29.80 -14.18
N VAL A 183 4.94 28.94 -13.17
CA VAL A 183 5.57 29.21 -11.88
C VAL A 183 7.07 28.90 -11.85
N GLY A 184 7.63 28.35 -12.92
CA GLY A 184 9.04 27.95 -13.00
C GLY A 184 9.32 26.61 -12.30
N LYS A 185 8.31 25.74 -12.18
CA LYS A 185 8.52 24.37 -11.72
C LYS A 185 9.06 23.56 -12.89
N GLU A 186 10.20 22.92 -12.68
CA GLU A 186 10.78 22.02 -13.67
C GLU A 186 9.77 20.92 -14.06
N PRO A 187 9.75 20.49 -15.34
CA PRO A 187 9.00 19.31 -15.73
C PRO A 187 9.40 18.17 -14.79
N ARG A 188 8.42 17.51 -14.17
CA ARG A 188 8.74 16.26 -13.48
C ARG A 188 9.25 15.29 -14.55
N PRO A 189 10.37 14.59 -14.30
CA PRO A 189 10.68 13.39 -15.08
C PRO A 189 9.44 12.50 -15.12
N ASP A 190 9.24 11.74 -16.20
CA ASP A 190 8.17 10.72 -16.27
C ASP A 190 8.35 9.60 -15.22
N GLU A 191 9.42 9.68 -14.42
CA GLU A 191 9.74 8.80 -13.31
C GLU A 191 8.79 8.99 -12.12
N ASN A 192 8.34 7.86 -11.59
CA ASN A 192 7.49 7.80 -10.42
C ASN A 192 8.30 8.26 -9.18
N SER A 193 7.94 9.40 -8.59
CA SER A 193 8.70 10.05 -7.51
C SER A 193 8.41 9.51 -6.09
N THR A 194 7.74 8.36 -5.97
CA THR A 194 7.36 7.78 -4.67
C THR A 194 8.36 6.69 -4.32
N ASP A 195 9.15 6.84 -3.25
CA ASP A 195 10.17 5.84 -2.95
C ASP A 195 9.58 4.46 -2.61
N ARG A 196 10.32 3.41 -2.95
CA ARG A 196 10.00 2.05 -2.50
C ARG A 196 10.36 1.95 -1.02
N ILE A 197 9.57 1.21 -0.24
CA ILE A 197 9.96 0.87 1.13
C ILE A 197 11.10 -0.16 1.04
N PRO A 198 12.29 0.10 1.61
CA PRO A 198 13.38 -0.86 1.64
C PRO A 198 12.95 -2.18 2.30
N GLU A 199 13.56 -3.30 1.90
CA GLU A 199 13.15 -4.64 2.35
C GLU A 199 13.45 -4.83 3.84
N GLU A 200 14.58 -4.30 4.28
CA GLU A 200 15.04 -4.21 5.66
C GLU A 200 14.04 -3.44 6.57
N ILE A 201 13.20 -2.57 6.01
CA ILE A 201 12.15 -1.83 6.73
C ILE A 201 10.80 -2.53 6.60
N MET A 202 10.43 -2.93 5.37
CA MET A 202 9.13 -3.52 5.08
C MET A 202 8.98 -4.93 5.69
N GLY A 203 10.04 -5.73 5.69
CA GLY A 203 10.05 -7.09 6.23
C GLY A 203 9.67 -7.13 7.71
N PRO A 204 10.41 -6.45 8.61
CA PRO A 204 10.06 -6.36 10.02
C PRO A 204 8.69 -5.72 10.28
N LEU A 205 8.33 -4.67 9.54
CA LEU A 205 6.99 -4.05 9.64
C LEU A 205 5.86 -5.05 9.34
N LEU A 206 6.01 -5.83 8.26
CA LEU A 206 5.03 -6.85 7.90
C LEU A 206 5.02 -7.99 8.92
N ARG A 207 6.18 -8.40 9.43
CA ARG A 207 6.30 -9.44 10.49
C ARG A 207 5.51 -9.04 11.75
N ALA A 208 5.69 -7.80 12.23
CA ALA A 208 4.90 -7.29 13.36
C ALA A 208 3.40 -7.22 13.02
N ALA A 209 3.03 -6.74 11.82
CA ALA A 209 1.63 -6.66 11.43
C ALA A 209 0.95 -8.04 11.34
N VAL A 210 1.64 -9.05 10.80
CA VAL A 210 1.15 -10.44 10.76
C VAL A 210 0.99 -10.99 12.17
N PHE A 211 1.97 -10.80 13.06
CA PHE A 211 1.84 -11.20 14.46
C PHE A 211 0.62 -10.58 15.14
N TYR A 212 0.38 -9.29 14.92
CA TYR A 212 -0.81 -8.62 15.44
C TYR A 212 -2.10 -9.27 14.95
N VAL A 213 -2.18 -9.58 13.65
CA VAL A 213 -3.37 -10.20 13.06
C VAL A 213 -3.57 -11.64 13.56
N THR A 214 -2.52 -12.45 13.64
CA THR A 214 -2.64 -13.90 13.90
C THR A 214 -2.59 -14.27 15.38
N VAL A 215 -1.86 -13.50 16.19
CA VAL A 215 -1.60 -13.78 17.61
C VAL A 215 -2.19 -12.71 18.51
N ALA A 216 -1.69 -11.46 18.44
CA ALA A 216 -2.06 -10.42 19.40
C ALA A 216 -3.56 -10.07 19.36
N SER A 217 -4.22 -10.25 18.20
CA SER A 217 -5.67 -10.07 18.04
C SER A 217 -6.49 -10.88 19.04
N ARG A 218 -6.05 -12.11 19.36
CA ARG A 218 -6.71 -13.00 20.32
C ARG A 218 -6.57 -12.50 21.74
N ASP A 219 -5.37 -12.07 22.11
CA ASP A 219 -5.06 -11.54 23.43
C ASP A 219 -5.79 -10.21 23.67
N ILE A 220 -5.78 -9.31 22.69
CA ILE A 220 -6.50 -8.03 22.73
C ILE A 220 -8.01 -8.27 22.87
N ARG A 221 -8.56 -9.22 22.12
CA ARG A 221 -9.98 -9.59 22.23
C ARG A 221 -10.32 -10.18 23.60
N ALA A 222 -9.46 -11.03 24.15
CA ALA A 222 -9.64 -11.58 25.49
C ALA A 222 -9.61 -10.49 26.56
N ALA A 223 -8.67 -9.55 26.48
CA ALA A 223 -8.59 -8.42 27.40
C ALA A 223 -9.79 -7.47 27.29
N ARG A 224 -10.31 -7.23 26.07
CA ARG A 224 -11.57 -6.48 25.88
C ARG A 224 -12.75 -7.17 26.56
N ALA A 225 -12.89 -8.49 26.38
CA ALA A 225 -13.94 -9.28 27.01
C ALA A 225 -13.83 -9.27 28.55
N GLU A 226 -12.60 -9.31 29.09
CA GLU A 226 -12.36 -9.16 30.53
C GLU A 226 -12.83 -7.79 31.04
N ILE A 227 -12.48 -6.69 30.35
CA ILE A 227 -12.93 -5.34 30.71
C ILE A 227 -14.46 -5.24 30.69
N GLU A 228 -15.11 -5.76 29.64
CA GLU A 228 -16.57 -5.76 29.52
C GLU A 228 -17.22 -6.55 30.67
N ALA A 229 -16.66 -7.70 31.04
CA ALA A 229 -17.11 -8.51 32.16
C ALA A 229 -16.96 -7.78 33.50
N LEU A 230 -15.83 -7.11 33.73
CA LEU A 230 -15.59 -6.29 34.93
C LEU A 230 -16.58 -5.12 35.01
N GLN A 231 -16.82 -4.43 33.90
CA GLN A 231 -17.79 -3.34 33.82
C GLN A 231 -19.22 -3.83 34.10
N GLU A 232 -19.60 -4.98 33.57
CA GLU A 232 -20.91 -5.57 33.82
C GLU A 232 -21.07 -6.03 35.28
N ALA A 233 -20.03 -6.63 35.86
CA ALA A 233 -20.00 -6.98 37.28
C ALA A 233 -20.16 -5.74 38.18
N ALA A 234 -19.44 -4.66 37.86
CA ALA A 234 -19.55 -3.38 38.57
C ALA A 234 -20.96 -2.76 38.45
N ARG A 235 -21.60 -2.85 37.27
CA ARG A 235 -22.99 -2.40 37.06
C ARG A 235 -24.00 -3.20 37.88
N ARG A 236 -23.83 -4.53 37.96
CA ARG A 236 -24.76 -5.42 38.68
C ARG A 236 -24.66 -5.33 40.19
N ARG A 237 -23.50 -4.92 40.71
CA ARG A 237 -23.21 -4.91 42.15
C ARG A 237 -22.79 -3.52 42.62
N PRO A 238 -23.67 -2.50 42.59
CA PRO A 238 -23.38 -1.23 43.22
C PRO A 238 -23.26 -1.48 44.73
N TYR A 239 -22.03 -1.55 45.26
CA TYR A 239 -21.77 -1.79 46.68
C TYR A 239 -22.46 -0.70 47.52
N SER A 240 -23.64 -1.02 48.05
CA SER A 240 -24.53 -0.13 48.81
C SER A 240 -24.35 -0.26 50.33
N MET A 241 -23.51 -1.19 50.80
CA MET A 241 -23.28 -1.47 52.22
C MET A 241 -21.86 -1.08 52.66
N GLY A 242 -21.72 -0.47 53.84
CA GLY A 242 -20.42 -0.13 54.42
C GLY A 242 -19.55 -1.36 54.71
N GLY A 243 -18.24 -1.29 54.46
CA GLY A 243 -17.27 -2.37 54.73
C GLY A 243 -17.11 -3.42 53.62
N ALA A 244 -18.07 -3.53 52.70
CA ALA A 244 -18.02 -4.53 51.63
C ALA A 244 -16.93 -4.24 50.57
N LYS A 245 -16.52 -2.97 50.44
CA LYS A 245 -15.47 -2.54 49.50
C LYS A 245 -14.06 -2.80 50.05
N GLU A 246 -13.85 -2.55 51.33
CA GLU A 246 -12.60 -2.86 52.04
C GLU A 246 -12.33 -4.36 52.04
N ALA A 247 -13.38 -5.18 52.20
CA ALA A 247 -13.30 -6.63 52.06
C ALA A 247 -12.95 -7.05 50.62
N ALA A 248 -13.56 -6.42 49.61
CA ALA A 248 -13.25 -6.69 48.20
C ALA A 248 -11.80 -6.31 47.86
N PHE A 249 -11.33 -5.14 48.30
CA PHE A 249 -9.95 -4.71 48.12
C PHE A 249 -8.97 -5.64 48.86
N SER A 250 -9.27 -6.05 50.09
CA SER A 250 -8.44 -6.99 50.84
C SER A 250 -8.36 -8.36 50.14
N SER A 251 -9.47 -8.85 49.59
CA SER A 251 -9.49 -10.07 48.77
C SER A 251 -8.66 -9.91 47.50
N PHE A 252 -8.75 -8.76 46.83
CA PHE A 252 -7.94 -8.44 45.65
C PHE A 252 -6.45 -8.47 45.98
N VAL A 253 -6.02 -7.79 47.05
CA VAL A 253 -4.63 -7.79 47.53
C VAL A 253 -4.17 -9.21 47.90
N ALA A 254 -5.02 -10.00 48.56
CA ALA A 254 -4.70 -11.39 48.89
C ALA A 254 -4.49 -12.27 47.65
N GLN A 255 -5.33 -12.12 46.62
CA GLN A 255 -5.17 -12.82 45.35
C GLN A 255 -3.87 -12.42 44.64
N ARG A 256 -3.54 -11.12 44.64
CA ARG A 256 -2.30 -10.60 44.06
C ARG A 256 -1.07 -11.14 44.75
N ARG A 257 -1.06 -11.12 46.09
CA ARG A 257 0.00 -11.71 46.92
C ARG A 257 0.21 -13.18 46.59
N ALA A 258 -0.87 -13.96 46.52
CA ALA A 258 -0.80 -15.40 46.20
C ALA A 258 -0.25 -15.67 44.79
N ALA A 259 -0.52 -14.76 43.85
CA ALA A 259 -0.03 -14.83 42.47
C ALA A 259 1.37 -14.21 42.26
N GLY A 260 1.99 -13.62 43.29
CA GLY A 260 3.25 -12.89 43.16
C GLY A 260 3.14 -11.64 42.28
N ARG A 261 1.97 -10.98 42.27
CA ARG A 261 1.66 -9.84 41.41
C ARG A 261 1.62 -8.53 42.17
N GLY A 262 2.07 -7.46 41.52
CA GLY A 262 2.01 -6.10 42.03
C GLY A 262 0.60 -5.49 41.92
N LEU A 263 0.46 -4.27 42.44
CA LEU A 263 -0.70 -3.44 42.16
C LEU A 263 -0.63 -2.88 40.73
N PRO A 264 -1.76 -2.80 40.01
CA PRO A 264 -1.83 -2.13 38.71
C PRO A 264 -1.23 -0.72 38.76
N ALA A 265 -0.19 -0.48 37.96
CA ALA A 265 0.48 0.81 37.84
C ALA A 265 -0.28 1.75 36.90
N LEU A 266 -0.22 3.05 37.19
CA LEU A 266 -0.71 4.08 36.29
C LEU A 266 0.02 3.96 34.93
N PRO A 267 -0.67 3.99 33.78
CA PRO A 267 -0.01 3.92 32.49
C PRO A 267 1.00 5.06 32.31
N LEU A 268 2.15 4.78 31.69
CA LEU A 268 3.25 5.76 31.50
C LEU A 268 2.78 7.07 30.85
N GLU A 269 1.86 6.98 29.89
CA GLU A 269 1.29 8.13 29.18
C GLU A 269 0.43 9.03 30.09
N ALA A 270 -0.07 8.48 31.20
CA ALA A 270 -0.84 9.21 32.20
C ALA A 270 0.03 9.76 33.34
N VAL A 271 1.37 9.61 33.30
CA VAL A 271 2.31 10.20 34.28
C VAL A 271 2.09 11.69 34.46
N SER A 272 1.77 12.42 33.39
CA SER A 272 1.48 13.86 33.44
C SER A 272 0.35 14.22 34.41
N ARG A 273 -0.55 13.27 34.72
CA ARG A 273 -1.62 13.44 35.71
C ARG A 273 -1.13 13.34 37.15
N ARG A 274 0.10 12.86 37.38
CA ARG A 274 0.79 12.84 38.68
C ARG A 274 2.26 13.28 38.51
N PRO A 275 2.54 14.60 38.46
CA PRO A 275 3.88 15.16 38.19
C PRO A 275 5.01 14.82 39.19
N GLY A 276 4.83 13.86 40.10
CA GLY A 276 5.85 13.44 41.08
C GLY A 276 6.01 11.91 41.20
N ALA A 277 5.34 11.13 40.35
CA ALA A 277 5.53 9.68 40.33
C ALA A 277 6.77 9.32 39.50
N ALA A 278 7.75 8.67 40.12
CA ALA A 278 8.90 8.12 39.39
C ALA A 278 8.46 6.95 38.49
N ALA A 279 9.14 6.74 37.37
CA ALA A 279 9.05 5.51 36.59
C ALA A 279 10.34 4.70 36.81
N VAL A 280 10.20 3.45 37.24
CA VAL A 280 11.31 2.51 37.46
C VAL A 280 11.11 1.35 36.49
N ASP A 281 12.09 1.09 35.63
CA ASP A 281 12.03 0.06 34.58
C ASP A 281 10.76 0.13 33.72
N GLY A 282 10.34 1.36 33.37
CA GLY A 282 9.12 1.61 32.59
C GLY A 282 7.81 1.56 33.38
N VAL A 283 7.84 1.14 34.65
CA VAL A 283 6.65 1.05 35.51
C VAL A 283 6.52 2.30 36.38
N VAL A 284 5.39 3.00 36.25
CA VAL A 284 5.07 4.18 37.05
C VAL A 284 4.80 3.76 38.50
N GLN A 285 5.51 4.37 39.44
CA GLN A 285 5.38 4.10 40.87
C GLN A 285 4.17 4.84 41.47
N SER A 286 3.00 4.59 40.90
CA SER A 286 1.71 5.14 41.31
C SER A 286 0.58 4.19 40.92
N PRO A 287 -0.45 4.02 41.77
CA PRO A 287 -1.55 3.12 41.47
C PRO A 287 -2.43 3.63 40.32
N ASN A 288 -2.85 2.70 39.45
CA ASN A 288 -3.98 2.89 38.55
C ASN A 288 -5.29 2.68 39.30
N VAL A 289 -5.67 3.69 40.07
CA VAL A 289 -6.87 3.65 40.92
C VAL A 289 -8.12 3.31 40.11
N THR A 290 -8.25 3.83 38.89
CA THR A 290 -9.39 3.53 38.01
C THR A 290 -9.49 2.05 37.64
N LEU A 291 -8.37 1.39 37.32
CA LEU A 291 -8.39 -0.06 37.06
C LEU A 291 -8.66 -0.85 38.33
N ILE A 292 -8.00 -0.50 39.45
CA ILE A 292 -8.24 -1.17 40.74
C ILE A 292 -9.73 -1.11 41.10
N GLU A 293 -10.35 0.06 40.99
CA GLU A 293 -11.78 0.27 41.24
C GLU A 293 -12.66 -0.56 40.32
N LEU A 294 -12.31 -0.66 39.05
CA LEU A 294 -13.03 -1.51 38.10
C LEU A 294 -12.94 -2.99 38.51
N MET A 295 -11.76 -3.45 38.94
CA MET A 295 -11.52 -4.84 39.34
C MET A 295 -12.23 -5.21 40.66
N ILE A 296 -12.35 -4.27 41.61
CA ILE A 296 -13.07 -4.50 42.86
C ILE A 296 -14.56 -4.15 42.79
N GLY A 297 -15.01 -3.49 41.72
CA GLY A 297 -16.41 -3.14 41.47
C GLY A 297 -16.89 -1.81 42.09
N GLY A 298 -16.02 -0.84 42.39
CA GLY A 298 -16.44 0.53 42.73
C GLY A 298 -15.42 1.41 43.48
N TYR A 299 -15.68 2.74 43.47
CA TYR A 299 -14.87 3.79 44.12
C TYR A 299 -14.94 3.70 45.66
N ALA A 300 -13.79 3.70 46.32
CA ALA A 300 -13.68 3.79 47.78
C ALA A 300 -12.53 4.73 48.15
N ARG A 301 -12.69 5.45 49.28
CA ARG A 301 -11.63 6.28 49.85
C ARG A 301 -10.65 5.38 50.63
N ILE A 302 -9.91 4.54 49.90
CA ILE A 302 -9.01 3.48 50.43
C ILE A 302 -7.53 3.84 50.25
N ASP A 303 -7.21 5.14 50.21
CA ASP A 303 -5.87 5.63 49.90
C ASP A 303 -4.79 5.02 50.82
N ASP A 304 -5.07 4.91 52.13
CA ASP A 304 -4.15 4.31 53.09
C ASP A 304 -3.94 2.81 52.85
N LEU A 305 -5.00 2.07 52.49
CA LEU A 305 -4.90 0.64 52.19
C LEU A 305 -4.16 0.41 50.87
N VAL A 306 -4.37 1.26 49.88
CA VAL A 306 -3.63 1.24 48.61
C VAL A 306 -2.15 1.55 48.85
N ALA A 307 -1.84 2.53 49.70
CA ALA A 307 -0.46 2.85 50.05
C ALA A 307 0.24 1.69 50.79
N GLN A 308 -0.44 1.03 51.72
CA GLN A 308 0.07 -0.16 52.41
C GLN A 308 0.31 -1.32 51.44
N ALA A 309 -0.67 -1.63 50.59
CA ALA A 309 -0.54 -2.69 49.60
C ALA A 309 0.55 -2.38 48.54
N ALA A 310 0.72 -1.11 48.16
CA ALA A 310 1.80 -0.69 47.27
C ALA A 310 3.18 -0.86 47.91
N ALA A 311 3.32 -0.52 49.19
CA ALA A 311 4.57 -0.73 49.93
C ALA A 311 4.90 -2.21 50.11
N GLU A 312 3.89 -3.08 50.17
CA GLU A 312 4.07 -4.53 50.31
C GLU A 312 4.32 -5.25 48.98
N LEU A 313 3.48 -5.01 47.97
CA LEU A 313 3.46 -5.78 46.72
C LEU A 313 4.22 -5.10 45.57
N GLY A 314 4.52 -3.81 45.68
CA GLY A 314 5.03 -3.02 44.57
C GLY A 314 3.99 -2.80 43.46
N PHE A 315 4.46 -2.38 42.29
CA PHE A 315 3.64 -2.05 41.13
C PHE A 315 3.96 -2.97 39.94
N GLU A 316 2.95 -3.30 39.14
CA GLU A 316 3.11 -4.00 37.87
C GLU A 316 2.52 -3.18 36.70
N GLU A 317 3.14 -3.27 35.52
CA GLU A 317 2.56 -2.70 34.30
C GLU A 317 1.25 -3.42 33.96
N GLY A 318 0.24 -2.66 33.52
CA GLY A 318 -1.04 -3.20 33.14
C GLY A 318 -1.89 -3.53 34.36
N GLY A 319 -2.38 -4.76 34.46
CA GLY A 319 -3.13 -5.23 35.62
C GLY A 319 -4.21 -6.25 35.30
N LEU A 320 -4.67 -6.36 34.06
CA LEU A 320 -5.66 -7.38 33.68
C LEU A 320 -5.10 -8.80 33.85
N ASP A 321 -5.99 -9.76 34.04
CA ASP A 321 -5.66 -11.17 34.28
C ASP A 321 -5.43 -11.94 32.98
N THR A 322 -5.86 -11.39 31.85
CA THR A 322 -5.61 -11.94 30.51
C THR A 322 -4.11 -12.22 30.31
N PRO A 323 -3.72 -13.48 30.01
CA PRO A 323 -2.33 -13.82 29.71
C PRO A 323 -1.97 -13.35 28.30
N MET A 324 -0.72 -12.92 28.11
CA MET A 324 -0.19 -12.53 26.80
C MET A 324 0.55 -13.71 26.15
N SER A 325 0.30 -13.92 24.86
CA SER A 325 0.97 -14.94 24.06
C SER A 325 2.47 -14.65 23.91
N PRO A 326 3.32 -15.65 23.62
CA PRO A 326 4.74 -15.40 23.42
C PRO A 326 5.04 -14.70 22.08
N TRP A 327 6.06 -13.85 22.06
CA TRP A 327 6.70 -13.36 20.83
C TRP A 327 7.64 -14.44 20.28
N PRO A 328 7.49 -14.90 19.02
CA PRO A 328 8.18 -16.08 18.51
C PRO A 328 9.71 -16.09 18.63
N GLU A 329 10.37 -14.92 18.60
CA GLU A 329 11.84 -14.85 18.64
C GLU A 329 12.40 -14.89 20.06
N SER A 330 11.62 -14.47 21.06
CA SER A 330 12.05 -14.43 22.47
C SER A 330 11.43 -15.53 23.32
N ASP A 331 10.33 -16.12 22.87
CA ASP A 331 9.43 -17.00 23.64
C ASP A 331 8.86 -16.37 24.94
N LEU A 332 9.13 -15.08 25.16
CA LEU A 332 8.57 -14.29 26.25
C LEU A 332 7.23 -13.68 25.83
N PRO A 333 6.31 -13.41 26.78
CA PRO A 333 5.07 -12.71 26.49
C PRO A 333 5.34 -11.38 25.76
N TRP A 334 4.64 -11.12 24.64
CA TRP A 334 4.89 -9.93 23.81
C TRP A 334 4.63 -8.61 24.56
N ARG A 335 3.87 -8.67 25.65
CA ARG A 335 3.76 -7.63 26.68
C ARG A 335 3.63 -8.25 28.07
N PRO A 336 3.95 -7.51 29.15
CA PRO A 336 3.76 -8.00 30.51
C PRO A 336 2.28 -8.27 30.80
N ARG A 337 1.44 -7.23 30.76
CA ARG A 337 -0.03 -7.26 30.91
C ARG A 337 -0.64 -6.04 30.23
N LEU A 338 -1.97 -6.06 30.11
CA LEU A 338 -2.73 -4.93 29.60
C LEU A 338 -3.54 -4.26 30.73
N ASP A 339 -3.78 -2.97 30.60
CA ASP A 339 -4.83 -2.19 31.28
C ASP A 339 -5.81 -1.60 30.24
N PRO A 340 -6.97 -1.06 30.63
CA PRO A 340 -7.96 -0.49 29.70
C PRO A 340 -7.41 0.57 28.73
N THR A 341 -6.46 1.40 29.16
CA THR A 341 -5.81 2.40 28.29
C THR A 341 -4.98 1.71 27.23
N SER A 342 -4.14 0.76 27.65
CA SER A 342 -3.31 0.01 26.73
C SER A 342 -4.12 -0.87 25.78
N VAL A 343 -5.25 -1.48 26.20
CA VAL A 343 -6.15 -2.25 25.32
C VAL A 343 -6.69 -1.38 24.19
N ASN A 344 -7.10 -0.15 24.48
CA ASN A 344 -7.55 0.79 23.45
C ASN A 344 -6.44 1.09 22.45
N ARG A 345 -5.23 1.34 22.94
CA ARG A 345 -4.04 1.62 22.11
C ARG A 345 -3.66 0.41 21.24
N GLU A 346 -3.61 -0.78 21.82
CA GLU A 346 -3.34 -2.02 21.08
C GLU A 346 -4.42 -2.31 20.04
N THR A 347 -5.68 -1.94 20.31
CA THR A 347 -6.76 -2.04 19.32
C THR A 347 -6.54 -1.07 18.14
N GLU A 348 -5.99 0.12 18.38
CA GLU A 348 -5.60 1.04 17.30
C GLU A 348 -4.41 0.52 16.47
N HIS A 349 -3.40 -0.06 17.13
CA HIS A 349 -2.28 -0.71 16.45
C HIS A 349 -2.74 -1.93 15.65
N LEU A 350 -3.66 -2.72 16.19
CA LEU A 350 -4.27 -3.86 15.49
C LEU A 350 -5.04 -3.43 14.23
N ARG A 351 -5.83 -2.36 14.29
CA ARG A 351 -6.46 -1.80 13.07
C ARG A 351 -5.42 -1.36 12.05
N THR A 352 -4.30 -0.80 12.49
CA THR A 352 -3.19 -0.39 11.62
C THR A 352 -2.48 -1.60 11.02
N ALA A 353 -2.25 -2.67 11.80
CA ALA A 353 -1.71 -3.94 11.34
C ALA A 353 -2.61 -4.60 10.28
N CYS A 354 -3.94 -4.63 10.50
CA CYS A 354 -4.88 -5.10 9.49
C CYS A 354 -4.82 -4.25 8.21
N TRP A 355 -4.67 -2.92 8.34
CA TRP A 355 -4.46 -2.05 7.17
C TRP A 355 -3.17 -2.39 6.43
N ILE A 356 -2.05 -2.60 7.13
CA ILE A 356 -0.75 -2.98 6.54
C ILE A 356 -0.90 -4.30 5.77
N VAL A 357 -1.45 -5.34 6.41
CA VAL A 357 -1.66 -6.66 5.79
C VAL A 357 -2.54 -6.56 4.55
N ILE A 358 -3.70 -5.91 4.67
CA ILE A 358 -4.64 -5.78 3.55
C ILE A 358 -4.00 -4.94 2.44
N ALA A 359 -3.48 -3.75 2.72
CA ALA A 359 -2.93 -2.86 1.71
C ALA A 359 -1.71 -3.47 1.00
N TYR A 360 -0.76 -4.02 1.75
CA TYR A 360 0.47 -4.58 1.21
C TYR A 360 0.23 -5.85 0.41
N LEU A 361 -0.57 -6.79 0.90
CA LEU A 361 -0.72 -8.12 0.28
C LEU A 361 -1.80 -8.18 -0.80
N SER A 362 -2.65 -7.15 -0.91
CA SER A 362 -3.66 -7.06 -1.97
C SER A 362 -3.31 -6.07 -3.08
N GLY A 363 -2.50 -5.06 -2.78
CA GLY A 363 -2.18 -3.98 -3.72
C GLY A 363 -3.29 -2.95 -3.91
N LEU A 364 -4.34 -2.95 -3.08
CA LEU A 364 -5.37 -1.92 -3.08
C LEU A 364 -4.78 -0.54 -2.72
N ARG A 365 -5.34 0.54 -3.29
CA ARG A 365 -5.03 1.90 -2.82
C ARG A 365 -5.62 2.13 -1.42
N ASP A 366 -5.04 3.05 -0.68
CA ASP A 366 -5.58 3.51 0.61
C ASP A 366 -7.08 3.79 0.59
N ASP A 367 -7.59 4.60 -0.35
CA ASP A 367 -9.02 4.85 -0.47
C ASP A 367 -9.83 3.59 -0.78
N GLU A 368 -9.28 2.64 -1.53
CA GLU A 368 -9.93 1.37 -1.87
C GLU A 368 -9.99 0.45 -0.63
N VAL A 369 -8.91 0.36 0.15
CA VAL A 369 -8.84 -0.39 1.42
C VAL A 369 -9.81 0.17 2.46
N ARG A 370 -9.77 1.48 2.69
CA ARG A 370 -10.62 2.12 3.71
C ARG A 370 -12.10 2.08 3.37
N LEU A 371 -12.44 1.89 2.09
CA LEU A 371 -13.83 1.81 1.62
C LEU A 371 -14.31 0.36 1.42
N LEU A 372 -13.54 -0.65 1.82
CA LEU A 372 -14.02 -2.04 1.83
C LEU A 372 -15.26 -2.16 2.72
N GLY A 373 -16.30 -2.80 2.18
CA GLY A 373 -17.51 -3.13 2.94
C GLY A 373 -17.32 -4.36 3.83
N ARG A 374 -18.32 -4.67 4.64
CA ARG A 374 -18.30 -5.83 5.55
C ARG A 374 -18.22 -7.17 4.80
N GLU A 375 -19.02 -7.29 3.75
CA GLU A 375 -19.08 -8.48 2.88
C GLU A 375 -17.97 -8.48 1.80
N CYS A 376 -16.83 -7.85 2.06
CA CYS A 376 -15.77 -7.72 1.06
C CYS A 376 -15.02 -9.04 0.83
N ALA A 377 -14.88 -9.90 1.84
CA ALA A 377 -14.16 -11.15 1.75
C ALA A 377 -15.08 -12.30 1.34
N PHE A 378 -14.67 -13.05 0.32
CA PHE A 378 -15.38 -14.27 -0.12
C PHE A 378 -14.40 -15.24 -0.78
N THR A 379 -14.77 -16.52 -0.80
CA THR A 379 -13.96 -17.58 -1.42
C THR A 379 -14.63 -18.11 -2.69
N GLU A 380 -13.82 -18.49 -3.67
CA GLU A 380 -14.28 -19.11 -4.90
C GLU A 380 -13.44 -20.35 -5.19
N THR A 381 -14.07 -21.47 -5.54
CA THR A 381 -13.35 -22.65 -6.00
C THR A 381 -12.83 -22.39 -7.40
N GLY A 382 -11.51 -22.31 -7.56
CA GLY A 382 -10.91 -22.15 -8.88
C GLY A 382 -11.11 -23.39 -9.76
N ASP A 383 -10.89 -23.24 -11.06
CA ASP A 383 -11.01 -24.32 -12.06
C ASP A 383 -10.16 -25.57 -11.76
N ASN A 384 -9.20 -25.45 -10.84
CA ASN A 384 -8.32 -26.51 -10.37
C ASN A 384 -8.75 -27.14 -9.02
N GLY A 385 -9.96 -26.85 -8.55
CA GLY A 385 -10.49 -27.34 -7.26
C GLY A 385 -9.91 -26.66 -6.01
N ARG A 386 -8.94 -25.74 -6.14
CA ARG A 386 -8.37 -25.02 -5.00
C ARG A 386 -9.23 -23.82 -4.62
N ILE A 387 -9.40 -23.61 -3.32
CA ILE A 387 -10.08 -22.41 -2.80
C ILE A 387 -9.20 -21.19 -3.09
N ARG A 388 -9.79 -20.18 -3.73
CA ARG A 388 -9.18 -18.86 -3.94
C ARG A 388 -9.84 -17.88 -2.98
N TYR A 389 -9.03 -17.25 -2.14
CA TYR A 389 -9.45 -16.14 -1.29
C TYR A 389 -9.55 -14.87 -2.15
N LYS A 390 -10.67 -14.15 -2.05
CA LYS A 390 -10.91 -12.94 -2.83
C LYS A 390 -11.44 -11.80 -1.97
N LEU A 391 -11.15 -10.57 -2.40
CA LEU A 391 -11.77 -9.35 -1.90
C LEU A 391 -12.62 -8.72 -3.01
N ARG A 392 -13.77 -8.12 -2.66
CA ARG A 392 -14.60 -7.26 -3.51
C ARG A 392 -14.68 -5.87 -2.92
N GLY A 393 -14.58 -4.86 -3.79
CA GLY A 393 -14.59 -3.45 -3.39
C GLY A 393 -14.81 -2.51 -4.58
N ARG A 394 -14.51 -1.23 -4.40
CA ARG A 394 -14.74 -0.18 -5.43
C ARG A 394 -13.46 0.56 -5.80
N VAL A 395 -13.25 0.77 -7.10
CA VAL A 395 -12.13 1.53 -7.66
C VAL A 395 -12.60 2.86 -8.23
N TYR A 396 -11.92 3.96 -7.84
CA TYR A 396 -12.35 5.32 -8.18
C TYR A 396 -11.45 6.05 -9.18
N LYS A 397 -10.15 5.69 -9.28
CA LYS A 397 -9.19 6.38 -10.17
C LYS A 397 -9.51 6.10 -11.63
N ASN A 398 -9.67 7.16 -12.43
CA ASN A 398 -10.08 7.09 -13.85
C ASN A 398 -11.43 6.38 -14.12
N ARG A 399 -12.23 6.13 -13.07
CA ARG A 399 -13.55 5.50 -13.15
C ARG A 399 -14.67 6.50 -12.91
N LYS A 400 -15.92 6.01 -12.89
CA LYS A 400 -17.12 6.76 -12.50
C LYS A 400 -16.94 7.37 -11.11
N ILE A 401 -17.64 8.47 -10.82
CA ILE A 401 -17.60 9.10 -9.49
C ILE A 401 -18.14 8.15 -8.40
N SER A 402 -19.09 7.27 -8.74
CA SER A 402 -19.61 6.21 -7.89
C SER A 402 -18.62 5.07 -7.60
N GLY A 403 -17.47 5.04 -8.27
CA GLY A 403 -16.59 3.88 -8.35
C GLY A 403 -17.13 2.78 -9.25
N ASP A 404 -16.23 1.94 -9.77
CA ASP A 404 -16.55 0.68 -10.44
C ASP A 404 -16.26 -0.47 -9.46
N GLU A 405 -17.09 -1.52 -9.45
CA GLU A 405 -16.82 -2.72 -8.65
C GLU A 405 -15.64 -3.51 -9.20
N ALA A 406 -14.90 -4.13 -8.28
CA ALA A 406 -13.61 -4.75 -8.53
C ALA A 406 -13.39 -5.93 -7.59
N GLU A 407 -12.71 -6.96 -8.07
CA GLU A 407 -12.32 -8.12 -7.29
C GLU A 407 -10.80 -8.39 -7.35
N TRP A 408 -10.23 -8.79 -6.22
CA TRP A 408 -8.81 -9.11 -6.08
C TRP A 408 -8.66 -10.52 -5.53
N VAL A 409 -7.71 -11.28 -6.04
CA VAL A 409 -7.28 -12.54 -5.40
C VAL A 409 -6.24 -12.17 -4.35
N VAL A 410 -6.38 -12.75 -3.16
CA VAL A 410 -5.54 -12.42 -2.00
C VAL A 410 -5.10 -13.70 -1.28
N LEU A 411 -4.21 -13.53 -0.30
CA LEU A 411 -3.80 -14.59 0.61
C LEU A 411 -4.84 -14.78 1.73
N ASP A 412 -4.82 -15.94 2.39
CA ASP A 412 -5.70 -16.27 3.52
C ASP A 412 -5.52 -15.32 4.71
N ILE A 413 -4.28 -14.88 4.98
CA ILE A 413 -3.97 -13.89 6.03
C ILE A 413 -4.72 -12.56 5.82
N VAL A 414 -5.08 -12.22 4.58
CA VAL A 414 -5.90 -11.05 4.29
C VAL A 414 -7.35 -11.27 4.75
N HIS A 415 -7.89 -12.48 4.62
CA HIS A 415 -9.19 -12.84 5.19
C HIS A 415 -9.15 -12.83 6.72
N GLN A 416 -8.09 -13.36 7.33
CA GLN A 416 -7.91 -13.28 8.79
C GLN A 416 -7.89 -11.82 9.29
N ALA A 417 -7.22 -10.92 8.57
CA ALA A 417 -7.26 -9.48 8.88
C ALA A 417 -8.66 -8.87 8.72
N VAL A 418 -9.45 -9.33 7.75
CA VAL A 418 -10.86 -8.94 7.59
C VAL A 418 -11.69 -9.45 8.76
N ASP A 419 -11.52 -10.70 9.19
CA ASP A 419 -12.25 -11.29 10.31
C ASP A 419 -11.93 -10.55 11.62
N VAL A 420 -10.65 -10.26 11.88
CA VAL A 420 -10.24 -9.42 13.01
C VAL A 420 -10.93 -8.06 12.94
N LEU A 421 -10.97 -7.41 11.77
CA LEU A 421 -11.65 -6.14 11.64
C LEU A 421 -13.15 -6.28 11.89
N LEU A 422 -13.83 -7.32 11.40
CA LEU A 422 -15.25 -7.57 11.67
C LEU A 422 -15.55 -7.71 13.17
N ASP A 423 -14.63 -8.31 13.93
CA ASP A 423 -14.72 -8.44 15.39
C ASP A 423 -14.47 -7.12 16.14
N LEU A 424 -13.67 -6.20 15.59
CA LEU A 424 -13.30 -4.93 16.24
C LEU A 424 -14.31 -3.80 16.01
N HIS A 425 -15.44 -4.07 15.37
CA HIS A 425 -16.08 -3.10 14.52
C HIS A 425 -17.58 -2.90 14.74
N ASP A 426 -17.96 -1.63 14.84
CA ASP A 426 -19.34 -1.21 15.12
C ASP A 426 -20.04 -0.52 13.92
N ASP A 427 -19.31 -0.12 12.87
CA ASP A 427 -19.90 0.62 11.75
C ASP A 427 -20.78 -0.32 10.85
N PRO A 428 -21.92 0.18 10.34
CA PRO A 428 -22.76 -0.64 9.49
C PRO A 428 -22.21 -0.79 8.06
N ASP A 429 -21.38 0.15 7.59
CA ASP A 429 -21.11 0.31 6.16
C ASP A 429 -19.72 -0.18 5.73
N HIS A 430 -18.66 0.17 6.47
CA HIS A 430 -17.27 0.01 6.02
C HIS A 430 -16.42 -0.73 7.04
N LEU A 431 -15.65 -1.72 6.64
CA LEU A 431 -14.80 -2.54 7.52
C LEU A 431 -13.82 -1.73 8.41
N PHE A 432 -13.33 -0.61 7.90
CA PHE A 432 -12.42 0.30 8.61
C PHE A 432 -13.14 1.45 9.33
N GLY A 433 -14.47 1.41 9.42
CA GLY A 433 -15.22 2.30 10.30
C GLY A 433 -15.02 1.93 11.78
N TYR A 434 -15.25 2.86 12.69
CA TYR A 434 -15.32 2.56 14.12
C TYR A 434 -16.12 3.65 14.85
N TRP A 435 -16.73 3.29 15.97
CA TRP A 435 -17.38 4.26 16.83
C TRP A 435 -16.35 5.11 17.57
N GLY A 436 -16.44 6.43 17.48
CA GLY A 436 -15.57 7.34 18.23
C GLY A 436 -16.12 7.66 19.61
N THR A 437 -17.14 8.50 19.64
CA THR A 437 -17.83 9.00 20.85
C THR A 437 -19.27 9.33 20.46
N ASP A 438 -20.15 9.56 21.43
CA ASP A 438 -21.53 10.02 21.18
C ASP A 438 -21.58 11.34 20.38
N ILE A 439 -20.54 12.16 20.49
CA ILE A 439 -20.43 13.44 19.78
C ILE A 439 -19.95 13.22 18.34
N THR A 440 -18.96 12.37 18.14
CA THR A 440 -18.34 12.19 16.82
C THR A 440 -19.01 11.11 15.97
N GLY A 441 -19.80 10.22 16.60
CA GLY A 441 -20.40 9.06 15.97
C GLY A 441 -19.39 8.13 15.31
N TYR A 442 -19.82 7.47 14.24
CA TYR A 442 -18.96 6.60 13.44
C TYR A 442 -17.93 7.37 12.61
N GLN A 443 -16.66 7.04 12.81
CA GLN A 443 -15.53 7.57 12.07
C GLN A 443 -15.00 6.53 11.07
N LEU A 444 -14.25 7.00 10.06
CA LEU A 444 -13.52 6.12 9.16
C LEU A 444 -12.03 6.20 9.51
N PHE A 445 -11.34 5.06 9.50
CA PHE A 445 -9.88 5.00 9.60
C PHE A 445 -9.22 6.06 8.69
N GLY A 446 -8.21 6.73 9.20
CA GLY A 446 -7.61 7.88 8.54
C GLY A 446 -6.31 8.30 9.21
N SER A 447 -5.68 9.33 8.64
CA SER A 447 -4.32 9.75 9.03
C SER A 447 -3.32 8.58 8.93
N VAL A 448 -3.43 7.81 7.84
CA VAL A 448 -2.72 6.54 7.70
C VAL A 448 -1.19 6.68 7.81
N PRO A 449 -0.52 7.65 7.16
CA PRO A 449 0.93 7.88 7.35
C PRO A 449 1.34 8.03 8.83
N TYR A 450 0.58 8.83 9.58
CA TYR A 450 0.82 9.04 11.01
C TYR A 450 0.64 7.74 11.81
N ARG A 451 -0.41 6.96 11.51
CA ARG A 451 -0.66 5.68 12.18
C ARG A 451 0.42 4.65 11.86
N LEU A 452 0.94 4.63 10.63
CA LEU A 452 2.04 3.76 10.22
C LEU A 452 3.33 4.10 10.99
N GLY A 453 3.66 5.39 11.11
CA GLY A 453 4.79 5.83 11.94
C GLY A 453 4.62 5.40 13.41
N ARG A 454 3.44 5.64 13.99
CA ARG A 454 3.13 5.19 15.37
C ARG A 454 3.20 3.68 15.55
N PHE A 455 2.77 2.89 14.55
CA PHE A 455 2.89 1.43 14.60
C PHE A 455 4.34 0.96 14.49
N ARG A 456 5.16 1.62 13.67
CA ARG A 456 6.61 1.36 13.60
C ARG A 456 7.26 1.61 14.97
N ASP A 457 7.02 2.78 15.55
CA ASP A 457 7.62 3.16 16.83
C ASP A 457 7.20 2.18 17.93
N HIS A 458 5.92 1.79 17.95
CA HIS A 458 5.40 0.79 18.88
C HIS A 458 6.00 -0.61 18.67
N ALA A 459 6.19 -1.05 17.42
CA ALA A 459 6.88 -2.30 17.15
C ALA A 459 8.34 -2.26 17.61
N ASN A 460 9.01 -1.12 17.50
CA ASN A 460 10.35 -0.92 18.03
C ASN A 460 10.38 -0.93 19.56
N GLU A 461 9.38 -0.35 20.23
CA GLU A 461 9.25 -0.45 21.70
C GLU A 461 9.09 -1.90 22.18
N LEU A 462 8.36 -2.73 21.43
CA LEU A 462 8.06 -4.11 21.82
C LEU A 462 9.15 -5.13 21.47
N PHE A 463 9.79 -4.99 20.31
CA PHE A 463 10.56 -6.07 19.70
C PHE A 463 12.03 -5.73 19.44
N SER A 464 12.48 -4.51 19.76
CA SER A 464 13.90 -4.18 19.65
C SER A 464 14.72 -4.94 20.69
N THR A 465 15.98 -5.20 20.37
CA THR A 465 16.91 -5.93 21.24
C THR A 465 18.16 -5.09 21.46
N GLU A 466 19.10 -5.57 22.28
CA GLU A 466 20.42 -4.94 22.42
C GLU A 466 21.17 -4.85 21.09
N ALA A 467 20.84 -5.69 20.11
CA ALA A 467 21.43 -5.67 18.77
C ALA A 467 20.94 -4.49 17.89
N GLY A 468 19.86 -3.81 18.27
CA GLY A 468 19.34 -2.65 17.55
C GLY A 468 17.81 -2.63 17.42
N LEU A 469 17.33 -1.64 16.65
CA LEU A 469 15.91 -1.44 16.37
C LEU A 469 15.34 -2.61 15.57
N PHE A 470 14.14 -3.07 15.95
CA PHE A 470 13.43 -4.13 15.23
C PHE A 470 13.10 -3.73 13.78
N ILE A 471 12.63 -2.50 13.58
CA ILE A 471 12.51 -1.84 12.29
C ILE A 471 13.63 -0.80 12.21
N PRO A 472 14.65 -1.01 11.38
CA PRO A 472 15.81 -0.13 11.30
C PRO A 472 15.44 1.24 10.73
N ASN A 473 16.27 2.22 11.05
CA ASN A 473 16.24 3.53 10.41
C ASN A 473 16.78 3.43 8.98
N ASP A 474 16.41 4.40 8.16
CA ASP A 474 16.94 4.57 6.82
C ASP A 474 18.34 5.20 6.88
N THR A 475 19.33 4.47 6.35
CA THR A 475 20.73 4.90 6.25
C THR A 475 21.14 5.21 4.82
N SER A 476 20.23 5.13 3.84
CA SER A 476 20.55 5.32 2.42
C SER A 476 21.01 6.74 2.03
N GLY A 477 20.91 7.71 2.96
CA GLY A 477 21.43 9.07 2.82
C GLY A 477 22.78 9.32 3.50
N VAL A 478 23.39 8.31 4.14
CA VAL A 478 24.73 8.41 4.75
C VAL A 478 25.73 7.91 3.71
N GLU A 479 26.33 8.81 2.94
CA GLU A 479 27.50 8.44 2.13
C GLU A 479 28.63 8.09 3.08
N ASP A 480 28.99 6.80 3.13
CA ASP A 480 30.15 6.30 3.86
C ASP A 480 31.41 6.84 3.14
N TYR A 481 31.88 8.01 3.56
CA TYR A 481 33.19 8.50 3.14
C TYR A 481 34.23 7.63 3.81
N ASP A 482 34.62 6.57 3.12
CA ASP A 482 35.79 5.77 3.41
C ASP A 482 37.01 6.71 3.43
N THR A 483 37.37 7.24 4.61
CA THR A 483 38.54 8.12 4.77
C THR A 483 39.78 7.32 4.38
N PRO A 484 40.48 7.66 3.27
CA PRO A 484 41.77 7.05 3.01
C PRO A 484 42.75 7.64 4.03
N ASP A 485 43.54 6.77 4.65
CA ASP A 485 44.66 7.12 5.53
C ASP A 485 45.33 8.45 5.12
N ALA A 486 45.16 9.48 5.95
CA ALA A 486 45.88 10.73 5.78
C ALA A 486 47.22 10.64 6.53
N PRO A 487 48.38 10.67 5.85
CA PRO A 487 49.65 10.96 6.51
C PRO A 487 49.68 12.46 6.85
N GLY A 488 50.19 12.76 8.04
CA GLY A 488 50.04 14.05 8.70
C GLY A 488 50.53 15.29 7.95
N SER A 489 49.98 16.44 8.34
CA SER A 489 50.73 17.69 8.42
C SER A 489 50.07 18.67 9.38
N GLU A 490 50.90 19.62 9.81
CA GLU A 490 50.85 20.36 11.06
C GLU A 490 49.77 21.46 11.13
N SER A 491 49.49 21.83 12.37
CA SER A 491 48.71 22.97 12.85
C SER A 491 49.09 24.34 12.28
N SER A 492 48.10 25.21 12.08
CA SER A 492 48.17 26.62 12.49
C SER A 492 46.78 27.23 12.75
N PRO A 493 46.61 28.08 13.79
CA PRO A 493 45.32 28.64 14.19
C PRO A 493 45.11 30.09 13.70
N GLY A 494 43.86 30.44 13.40
CA GLY A 494 43.41 31.83 13.34
C GLY A 494 42.48 32.15 12.17
N ASP A 495 41.17 32.22 12.43
CA ASP A 495 40.44 33.50 12.32
C ASP A 495 38.96 33.32 12.76
N GLU A 496 38.58 34.07 13.78
CA GLU A 496 37.20 34.26 14.22
C GLU A 496 36.50 35.28 13.30
N VAL A 497 35.35 34.92 12.71
CA VAL A 497 34.36 35.90 12.24
C VAL A 497 32.94 35.42 12.58
N GLN A 498 32.17 36.34 13.16
CA GLN A 498 30.87 36.21 13.80
C GLN A 498 29.68 36.03 12.85
N ASN A 499 28.66 35.35 13.40
CA ASN A 499 27.34 35.00 12.88
C ASN A 499 26.47 36.14 12.30
N GLY A 500 25.71 35.80 11.24
CA GLY A 500 24.47 36.43 10.79
C GLY A 500 23.43 35.34 10.39
N PRO A 501 22.10 35.61 10.41
CA PRO A 501 21.09 34.58 10.69
C PRO A 501 20.52 33.86 9.46
N HIS A 502 20.27 32.56 9.65
CA HIS A 502 19.51 31.63 8.79
C HIS A 502 20.12 31.25 7.43
N GLY A 503 21.28 30.59 7.47
CA GLY A 503 21.55 29.45 6.58
C GLY A 503 21.08 28.17 7.30
N LEU A 504 20.27 27.34 6.63
CA LEU A 504 20.05 25.97 7.07
C LEU A 504 21.42 25.30 7.06
N ALA A 505 21.99 25.07 8.24
CA ALA A 505 23.12 24.17 8.35
C ALA A 505 22.64 22.83 7.80
N GLU A 506 23.30 22.32 6.76
CA GLU A 506 23.27 20.90 6.47
C GLU A 506 23.84 20.23 7.72
N GLU A 507 22.94 19.77 8.60
CA GLU A 507 23.31 18.89 9.71
C GLU A 507 24.03 17.70 9.09
N GLU A 508 25.24 17.42 9.56
CA GLU A 508 25.92 16.16 9.22
C GLU A 508 24.94 15.00 9.42
N PRO A 509 24.81 14.08 8.45
CA PRO A 509 23.84 13.01 8.54
C PRO A 509 24.11 12.19 9.80
N ASP A 510 23.09 12.09 10.67
CA ASP A 510 23.16 11.29 11.90
C ASP A 510 23.60 9.86 11.54
N PRO A 511 24.72 9.35 12.09
CA PRO A 511 25.19 7.99 11.82
C PRO A 511 24.17 6.91 12.24
N ALA A 512 23.16 7.25 13.05
CA ALA A 512 22.05 6.37 13.41
C ALA A 512 20.93 6.27 12.35
N GLY A 513 20.98 7.05 11.27
CA GLY A 513 19.96 7.12 10.22
C GLY A 513 18.64 7.77 10.68
N VAL A 514 17.72 8.01 9.74
CA VAL A 514 16.41 8.64 10.05
C VAL A 514 15.25 7.64 10.01
N PRO A 515 14.24 7.74 10.89
CA PRO A 515 13.09 6.85 10.83
C PRO A 515 12.32 6.98 9.50
N TRP A 516 12.09 5.86 8.80
CA TRP A 516 11.45 5.87 7.48
C TRP A 516 10.07 6.54 7.46
N SER A 517 9.88 7.49 6.55
CA SER A 517 8.62 8.22 6.38
C SER A 517 7.65 7.46 5.48
N PHE A 518 6.64 6.81 6.07
CA PHE A 518 5.64 6.05 5.33
C PHE A 518 4.61 6.92 4.58
N ASP A 519 4.41 6.66 3.28
CA ASP A 519 3.27 7.13 2.48
C ASP A 519 2.50 5.93 1.92
N THR A 520 1.17 6.03 1.86
CA THR A 520 0.32 4.91 1.45
C THR A 520 0.55 4.46 0.01
N ARG A 521 1.12 5.32 -0.85
CA ARG A 521 1.50 4.96 -2.22
C ARG A 521 2.71 4.02 -2.26
N GLN A 522 3.60 4.09 -1.26
CA GLN A 522 4.81 3.27 -1.21
C GLN A 522 4.48 1.79 -1.07
N PHE A 523 3.43 1.41 -0.32
CA PHE A 523 3.00 0.01 -0.15
C PHE A 523 2.65 -0.64 -1.48
N ARG A 524 1.79 0.03 -2.25
CA ARG A 524 1.38 -0.45 -3.58
C ARG A 524 2.56 -0.50 -4.55
N ARG A 525 3.47 0.48 -4.49
CA ARG A 525 4.69 0.48 -5.33
C ARG A 525 5.62 -0.67 -4.95
N SER A 526 5.85 -0.88 -3.66
CA SER A 526 6.75 -1.91 -3.14
C SER A 526 6.23 -3.30 -3.50
N LEU A 527 4.94 -3.57 -3.33
CA LEU A 527 4.36 -4.83 -3.79
C LEU A 527 4.44 -4.97 -5.33
N ALA A 528 4.16 -3.91 -6.09
CA ALA A 528 4.24 -3.95 -7.55
C ALA A 528 5.66 -4.30 -8.03
N TRP A 529 6.68 -3.74 -7.37
CA TRP A 529 8.08 -4.08 -7.59
C TRP A 529 8.31 -5.58 -7.33
N HIS A 530 7.94 -6.11 -6.16
CA HIS A 530 8.14 -7.53 -5.85
C HIS A 530 7.44 -8.46 -6.85
N ILE A 531 6.19 -8.14 -7.21
CA ILE A 531 5.43 -8.91 -8.20
C ILE A 531 6.14 -8.88 -9.56
N ALA A 532 6.65 -7.72 -10.00
CA ALA A 532 7.32 -7.58 -11.29
C ALA A 532 8.59 -8.45 -11.40
N HIS A 533 9.29 -8.68 -10.29
CA HIS A 533 10.51 -9.50 -10.22
C HIS A 533 10.25 -11.01 -10.13
N GLN A 534 8.98 -11.44 -10.19
CA GLN A 534 8.61 -12.85 -10.28
C GLN A 534 8.41 -13.29 -11.75
N PRO A 535 8.63 -14.57 -12.08
CA PRO A 535 8.25 -15.11 -13.40
C PRO A 535 6.79 -14.81 -13.73
N PHE A 536 6.51 -14.26 -14.92
CA PHE A 536 5.17 -13.77 -15.36
C PHE A 536 4.57 -12.65 -14.51
N GLY A 537 5.37 -12.04 -13.63
CA GLY A 537 5.03 -11.00 -12.68
C GLY A 537 4.36 -9.77 -13.28
N VAL A 538 4.83 -9.32 -14.44
CA VAL A 538 4.26 -8.16 -15.15
C VAL A 538 2.80 -8.39 -15.57
N VAL A 539 2.47 -9.60 -16.04
CA VAL A 539 1.09 -9.96 -16.43
C VAL A 539 0.21 -10.20 -15.21
N ALA A 540 0.74 -10.88 -14.19
CA ALA A 540 0.05 -11.10 -12.92
C ALA A 540 -0.25 -9.78 -12.21
N GLY A 541 0.72 -8.87 -12.15
CA GLY A 541 0.61 -7.52 -11.61
C GLY A 541 -0.40 -6.68 -12.38
N ALA A 542 -0.38 -6.67 -13.72
CA ALA A 542 -1.37 -5.95 -14.52
C ALA A 542 -2.81 -6.41 -14.22
N ARG A 543 -3.02 -7.71 -13.99
CA ARG A 543 -4.32 -8.28 -13.59
C ARG A 543 -4.68 -7.90 -12.15
N GLN A 544 -3.75 -8.01 -11.21
CA GLN A 544 -3.95 -7.68 -9.79
C GLN A 544 -4.28 -6.19 -9.58
N TYR A 545 -3.61 -5.30 -10.31
CA TYR A 545 -3.77 -3.85 -10.14
C TYR A 545 -4.88 -3.24 -10.98
N GLN A 546 -5.58 -4.02 -11.81
CA GLN A 546 -6.75 -3.65 -12.62
C GLN A 546 -6.57 -2.34 -13.43
N HIS A 547 -5.33 -2.02 -13.77
CA HIS A 547 -4.97 -0.90 -14.63
C HIS A 547 -4.88 -1.38 -16.06
N ALA A 548 -5.67 -0.79 -16.94
CA ALA A 548 -5.90 -1.21 -18.31
C ALA A 548 -4.69 -1.04 -19.28
N ARG A 549 -3.44 -1.10 -18.80
CA ARG A 549 -2.25 -1.11 -19.66
C ARG A 549 -1.02 -1.64 -18.91
N ILE A 550 -0.34 -2.61 -19.54
CA ILE A 550 0.98 -3.16 -19.15
C ILE A 550 1.99 -2.01 -18.91
N VAL A 551 1.97 -1.01 -19.79
CA VAL A 551 2.80 0.22 -19.74
C VAL A 551 2.70 1.00 -18.41
N MET A 552 1.54 1.01 -17.75
CA MET A 552 1.43 1.71 -16.45
C MET A 552 1.98 0.88 -15.30
N PHE A 553 1.99 -0.45 -15.40
CA PHE A 553 2.64 -1.33 -14.42
C PHE A 553 4.17 -1.26 -14.56
N GLU A 554 4.67 -1.20 -15.80
CA GLU A 554 6.09 -0.89 -16.10
C GLU A 554 6.51 0.44 -15.47
N GLY A 555 5.68 1.49 -15.50
CA GLY A 555 5.94 2.76 -14.79
C GLY A 555 5.88 2.68 -13.24
N TYR A 556 5.29 1.65 -12.64
CA TYR A 556 5.44 1.36 -11.20
C TYR A 556 6.72 0.59 -10.89
N ALA A 557 7.27 -0.13 -11.88
CA ALA A 557 8.51 -0.89 -11.78
C ALA A 557 9.77 -0.06 -12.14
N GLY A 558 9.68 0.93 -13.04
CA GLY A 558 10.76 1.82 -13.50
C GLY A 558 10.85 1.89 -15.04
N THR A 559 11.32 3.02 -15.62
CA THR A 559 11.55 3.18 -17.09
C THR A 559 13.01 3.54 -17.43
N SER A 560 13.39 3.31 -18.69
CA SER A 560 14.74 3.18 -19.27
C SER A 560 15.78 4.31 -19.13
N GLU A 561 15.50 5.43 -18.49
CA GLU A 561 16.52 6.49 -18.28
C GLU A 561 17.19 6.44 -16.90
N SER A 562 16.65 5.69 -15.93
CA SER A 562 17.23 5.57 -14.59
C SER A 562 18.33 4.51 -14.46
N GLY A 563 18.89 4.00 -15.58
CA GLY A 563 19.75 2.82 -15.56
C GLY A 563 19.02 1.52 -15.19
N PHE A 564 17.77 1.57 -14.75
CA PHE A 564 16.97 0.42 -14.31
C PHE A 564 16.80 -0.67 -15.36
N ALA A 565 16.71 -0.36 -16.66
CA ALA A 565 16.68 -1.43 -17.68
C ALA A 565 18.01 -2.18 -17.76
N GLU A 566 19.14 -1.50 -17.54
CA GLU A 566 20.48 -2.08 -17.49
C GLU A 566 20.75 -2.75 -16.15
N GLU A 567 20.24 -2.19 -15.04
CA GLU A 567 20.34 -2.74 -13.69
C GLU A 567 19.41 -3.95 -13.51
N VAL A 568 18.21 -3.94 -14.10
CA VAL A 568 17.33 -5.12 -14.24
C VAL A 568 17.96 -6.12 -15.19
N ALA A 569 18.57 -5.72 -16.30
CA ALA A 569 19.29 -6.65 -17.15
C ALA A 569 20.51 -7.26 -16.44
N ALA A 570 21.20 -6.49 -15.60
CA ALA A 570 22.32 -6.94 -14.78
C ALA A 570 21.85 -7.88 -13.66
N ASN A 571 20.79 -7.53 -12.94
CA ASN A 571 20.21 -8.35 -11.87
C ASN A 571 19.46 -9.59 -12.42
N ASP A 572 18.81 -9.51 -13.57
CA ASP A 572 18.26 -10.66 -14.32
C ASP A 572 19.40 -11.55 -14.82
N ALA A 573 20.53 -10.99 -15.24
CA ALA A 573 21.72 -11.78 -15.58
C ALA A 573 22.33 -12.48 -14.34
N VAL A 574 22.36 -11.83 -13.18
CA VAL A 574 22.80 -12.43 -11.90
C VAL A 574 21.83 -13.52 -11.45
N ALA A 575 20.52 -13.25 -11.42
CA ALA A 575 19.51 -14.24 -11.02
C ALA A 575 19.45 -15.45 -11.97
N ARG A 576 19.62 -15.23 -13.28
CA ARG A 576 19.77 -16.33 -14.25
C ARG A 576 21.07 -17.09 -14.06
N LEU A 577 22.14 -16.44 -13.62
CA LEU A 577 23.40 -17.09 -13.33
C LEU A 577 23.29 -17.96 -12.08
N ASP A 578 22.62 -17.48 -11.02
CA ASP A 578 22.32 -18.25 -9.82
C ASP A 578 21.48 -19.48 -10.15
N TYR A 579 20.39 -19.28 -10.89
CA TYR A 579 19.54 -20.38 -11.33
C TYR A 579 20.26 -21.38 -12.24
N LEU A 580 21.15 -20.90 -13.11
CA LEU A 580 21.94 -21.77 -13.98
C LEU A 580 23.02 -22.54 -13.20
N GLU A 581 23.58 -21.94 -12.14
CA GLU A 581 24.49 -22.61 -11.21
C GLU A 581 23.76 -23.74 -10.48
N ASP A 582 22.51 -23.51 -10.03
CA ASP A 582 21.67 -24.56 -9.46
C ASP A 582 21.39 -25.68 -10.46
N ILE A 583 21.08 -25.35 -11.72
CA ILE A 583 20.91 -26.33 -12.80
C ILE A 583 22.19 -27.15 -13.02
N TYR A 584 23.36 -26.51 -13.01
CA TYR A 584 24.64 -27.20 -13.18
C TYR A 584 24.94 -28.13 -12.01
N ARG A 585 24.70 -27.70 -10.77
CA ARG A 585 24.89 -28.52 -9.57
C ARG A 585 23.98 -29.74 -9.58
N ASP A 586 22.68 -29.54 -9.84
CA ASP A 586 21.70 -30.63 -10.01
C ASP A 586 22.18 -31.65 -11.05
N TRP A 587 22.64 -31.18 -12.23
CA TRP A 587 23.22 -32.06 -13.25
C TRP A 587 24.51 -32.76 -12.80
N ASN A 588 25.43 -32.06 -12.13
CA ASN A 588 26.69 -32.62 -11.65
C ASN A 588 26.48 -33.67 -10.54
N ASP A 589 25.36 -33.57 -9.83
CA ASP A 589 24.92 -34.52 -8.81
C ASP A 589 24.17 -35.74 -9.40
N GLY A 590 24.09 -35.82 -10.72
CA GLY A 590 23.40 -36.91 -11.44
C GLY A 590 21.94 -36.64 -11.76
N GLY A 591 21.49 -35.38 -11.65
CA GLY A 591 20.13 -34.96 -11.98
C GLY A 591 19.80 -35.16 -13.46
N THR A 592 18.69 -35.86 -13.73
CA THR A 592 18.25 -36.16 -15.10
C THR A 592 17.68 -34.91 -15.79
N SER A 593 17.97 -34.79 -17.08
CA SER A 593 17.49 -33.69 -17.91
C SER A 593 16.89 -34.24 -19.20
N SER A 594 15.69 -33.79 -19.58
CA SER A 594 15.03 -34.22 -20.82
C SER A 594 14.59 -33.05 -21.71
N GLY A 595 14.16 -33.34 -22.94
CA GLY A 595 13.72 -32.34 -23.92
C GLY A 595 14.80 -31.99 -24.95
N GLY A 596 14.41 -31.30 -26.01
CA GLY A 596 15.28 -31.12 -27.19
C GLY A 596 16.56 -30.30 -26.97
N ALA A 597 16.64 -29.54 -25.87
CA ALA A 597 17.88 -28.84 -25.50
C ALA A 597 18.77 -29.63 -24.53
N ALA A 598 18.29 -30.73 -23.94
CA ALA A 598 18.96 -31.42 -22.85
C ALA A 598 20.38 -31.90 -23.24
N GLU A 599 20.51 -32.69 -24.31
CA GLU A 599 21.82 -33.22 -24.75
C GLU A 599 22.85 -32.12 -24.99
N ARG A 600 22.44 -31.01 -25.62
CA ARG A 600 23.31 -29.87 -25.91
C ARG A 600 23.80 -29.20 -24.63
N ILE A 601 22.91 -29.00 -23.66
CA ILE A 601 23.26 -28.35 -22.40
C ILE A 601 24.11 -29.28 -21.52
N SER A 602 23.79 -30.57 -21.47
CA SER A 602 24.61 -31.58 -20.80
C SER A 602 26.03 -31.67 -21.39
N ALA A 603 26.16 -31.62 -22.72
CA ALA A 603 27.48 -31.60 -23.38
C ALA A 603 28.30 -30.35 -23.02
N GLU A 604 27.63 -29.20 -22.87
CA GLU A 604 28.28 -27.96 -22.45
C GLU A 604 28.69 -28.01 -20.96
N PHE A 605 27.84 -28.57 -20.09
CA PHE A 605 28.21 -28.79 -18.70
C PHE A 605 29.37 -29.79 -18.54
N GLU A 606 29.41 -30.85 -19.35
CA GLU A 606 30.54 -31.80 -19.36
C GLU A 606 31.84 -31.16 -19.86
N ARG A 607 31.76 -30.21 -20.78
CA ARG A 607 32.92 -29.39 -21.18
C ARG A 607 33.40 -28.54 -20.01
N ILE A 608 32.48 -27.85 -19.31
CA ILE A 608 32.78 -27.00 -18.15
C ILE A 608 33.40 -27.82 -17.01
N ARG A 609 32.80 -28.97 -16.67
CA ARG A 609 33.28 -29.88 -15.63
C ARG A 609 34.71 -30.37 -15.87
N ARG A 610 35.03 -30.80 -17.11
CA ARG A 610 36.39 -31.24 -17.50
C ARG A 610 37.44 -30.12 -17.38
N GLU A 611 37.05 -28.89 -17.67
CA GLU A 611 37.93 -27.74 -17.60
C GLU A 611 38.12 -27.23 -16.16
N LEU A 612 37.10 -27.33 -15.31
CA LEU A 612 37.18 -27.03 -13.88
C LEU A 612 37.95 -28.11 -13.09
N GLY A 613 37.88 -29.36 -13.53
CA GLY A 613 38.39 -30.51 -12.78
C GLY A 613 37.46 -30.90 -11.62
N ASP A 614 36.18 -30.57 -11.73
CA ASP A 614 35.16 -30.84 -10.72
C ASP A 614 34.79 -32.33 -10.65
N LEU A 615 34.38 -32.78 -9.46
CA LEU A 615 33.89 -34.14 -9.22
C LEU A 615 32.37 -34.09 -8.97
N PRO A 616 31.64 -35.20 -9.19
CA PRO A 616 30.23 -35.28 -8.81
C PRO A 616 30.03 -34.85 -7.34
N GLY A 617 29.08 -33.96 -7.05
CA GLY A 617 28.85 -33.43 -5.70
C GLY A 617 29.81 -32.33 -5.21
N VAL A 618 30.87 -32.00 -5.95
CA VAL A 618 31.90 -31.04 -5.48
C VAL A 618 32.34 -30.09 -6.60
N VAL A 619 32.03 -28.81 -6.42
CA VAL A 619 32.52 -27.72 -7.26
C VAL A 619 33.86 -27.22 -6.70
N SER A 620 34.95 -27.39 -7.47
CA SER A 620 36.30 -27.00 -7.06
C SER A 620 36.49 -25.49 -6.93
N SER A 621 35.73 -24.70 -7.69
CA SER A 621 35.76 -23.23 -7.63
C SER A 621 34.46 -22.59 -8.14
N SER A 622 33.63 -22.09 -7.23
CA SER A 622 32.36 -21.43 -7.55
C SER A 622 32.54 -20.17 -8.42
N ALA A 623 33.58 -19.36 -8.18
CA ALA A 623 33.84 -18.15 -8.96
C ALA A 623 34.21 -18.47 -10.43
N ARG A 624 35.03 -19.51 -10.65
CA ARG A 624 35.38 -19.98 -12.01
C ARG A 624 34.17 -20.60 -12.70
N LEU A 625 33.37 -21.40 -11.97
CA LEU A 625 32.13 -21.98 -12.50
C LEU A 625 31.18 -20.89 -13.03
N ARG A 626 30.91 -19.86 -12.21
CA ARG A 626 30.04 -18.74 -12.59
C ARG A 626 30.54 -18.02 -13.85
N THR A 627 31.86 -17.83 -13.98
CA THR A 627 32.46 -17.23 -15.18
C THR A 627 32.17 -18.06 -16.44
N MET A 628 32.28 -19.39 -16.34
CA MET A 628 32.07 -20.30 -17.47
C MET A 628 30.59 -20.43 -17.85
N LEU A 629 29.68 -20.36 -16.88
CA LEU A 629 28.23 -20.41 -17.08
C LEU A 629 27.64 -19.12 -17.67
N GLN A 630 28.32 -17.99 -17.52
CA GLN A 630 27.79 -16.66 -17.87
C GLN A 630 27.27 -16.55 -19.32
N HIS A 631 27.82 -17.30 -20.26
CA HIS A 631 27.37 -17.24 -21.66
C HIS A 631 25.97 -17.83 -21.87
N LEU A 632 25.55 -18.80 -21.05
CA LEU A 632 24.26 -19.47 -21.18
C LEU A 632 23.10 -18.61 -20.66
N THR A 633 23.34 -17.66 -19.74
CA THR A 633 22.30 -16.74 -19.21
C THR A 633 21.66 -15.87 -20.30
N LYS A 634 22.38 -15.65 -21.41
CA LYS A 634 21.89 -14.95 -22.61
C LYS A 634 20.83 -15.74 -23.39
N THR A 635 20.84 -17.06 -23.25
CA THR A 635 19.94 -17.96 -23.98
C THR A 635 18.93 -18.62 -23.06
N LEU A 636 19.19 -18.69 -21.76
CA LEU A 636 18.32 -19.27 -20.76
C LEU A 636 17.14 -18.35 -20.46
N HIS A 637 15.94 -18.89 -20.62
CA HIS A 637 14.69 -18.31 -20.16
C HIS A 637 13.95 -19.33 -19.29
N PRO A 638 13.98 -19.20 -17.96
CA PRO A 638 13.30 -20.13 -17.05
C PRO A 638 11.80 -20.17 -17.30
N GLY A 639 11.17 -21.34 -17.14
CA GLY A 639 9.73 -21.47 -17.40
C GLY A 639 9.04 -22.54 -16.56
N VAL A 640 7.73 -22.39 -16.37
CA VAL A 640 6.93 -23.22 -15.45
C VAL A 640 6.94 -24.72 -15.80
N LEU A 641 6.98 -25.04 -17.10
CA LEU A 641 6.91 -26.42 -17.61
C LEU A 641 8.20 -26.87 -18.30
N ASN A 642 9.15 -25.95 -18.50
CA ASN A 642 10.45 -26.17 -19.14
C ASN A 642 11.29 -24.90 -19.05
N ASP A 643 12.61 -25.07 -19.06
CA ASP A 643 13.59 -24.03 -19.32
C ASP A 643 13.83 -23.92 -20.82
N CYS A 644 13.79 -22.71 -21.38
CA CYS A 644 14.06 -22.48 -22.79
C CYS A 644 15.50 -21.98 -22.98
N PHE A 645 16.36 -22.78 -23.60
CA PHE A 645 17.69 -22.37 -24.08
C PHE A 645 17.58 -21.88 -25.52
N TYR A 646 17.09 -20.66 -25.67
CA TYR A 646 16.58 -20.10 -26.92
C TYR A 646 17.63 -20.04 -28.04
N GLN A 647 17.28 -20.62 -29.19
CA GLN A 647 17.94 -20.41 -30.47
C GLN A 647 16.90 -20.07 -31.54
N ALA A 648 17.10 -18.93 -32.22
CA ALA A 648 16.13 -18.40 -33.16
C ALA A 648 15.90 -19.28 -34.42
N ALA A 649 16.87 -20.14 -34.77
CA ALA A 649 16.78 -21.03 -35.91
C ALA A 649 15.82 -22.21 -35.68
N THR A 650 15.77 -22.72 -34.46
CA THR A 650 15.02 -23.93 -34.06
C THR A 650 13.76 -23.61 -33.25
N ALA A 651 13.55 -22.36 -32.85
CA ALA A 651 12.41 -21.94 -32.05
C ALA A 651 11.06 -22.07 -32.79
N VAL A 652 10.27 -23.06 -32.39
CA VAL A 652 8.91 -23.31 -32.92
C VAL A 652 7.99 -22.09 -32.76
N CYS A 653 8.13 -21.36 -31.65
CA CYS A 653 7.31 -20.20 -31.31
C CYS A 653 7.54 -18.97 -32.22
N ARG A 654 8.64 -18.90 -32.97
CA ARG A 654 9.06 -17.70 -33.73
C ARG A 654 8.04 -17.24 -34.76
N LYS A 655 7.50 -18.17 -35.56
CA LYS A 655 6.51 -17.84 -36.62
C LYS A 655 5.21 -17.29 -36.01
N ARG A 656 4.78 -17.85 -34.87
CA ARG A 656 3.53 -17.50 -34.20
C ARG A 656 3.63 -16.21 -33.38
N ALA A 657 4.79 -15.93 -32.78
CA ALA A 657 5.04 -14.68 -32.07
C ALA A 657 4.91 -13.45 -32.98
N LYS A 658 5.42 -13.54 -34.22
CA LYS A 658 5.29 -12.49 -35.24
C LYS A 658 3.83 -12.20 -35.62
N ALA A 659 2.98 -13.23 -35.68
CA ALA A 659 1.56 -13.08 -36.01
C ALA A 659 0.72 -12.53 -34.83
N LEU A 660 1.19 -12.72 -33.59
CA LEU A 660 0.49 -12.32 -32.35
C LEU A 660 1.04 -11.04 -31.73
N ASP A 661 2.06 -10.44 -32.31
CA ASP A 661 2.79 -9.27 -31.78
C ASP A 661 3.22 -9.45 -30.31
N ARG A 662 3.86 -10.59 -30.01
CA ARG A 662 4.35 -10.94 -28.67
C ARG A 662 5.87 -11.12 -28.62
N PRO A 663 6.52 -10.80 -27.49
CA PRO A 663 7.94 -11.06 -27.31
C PRO A 663 8.26 -12.57 -27.27
N LEU A 664 9.49 -12.94 -27.65
CA LEU A 664 10.00 -14.30 -27.63
C LEU A 664 10.92 -14.53 -26.41
N PRO A 665 11.02 -15.77 -25.89
CA PRO A 665 10.31 -16.98 -26.30
C PRO A 665 8.87 -17.08 -25.75
N LEU A 666 8.01 -17.86 -26.43
CA LEU A 666 6.68 -18.20 -25.93
C LEU A 666 6.70 -19.59 -25.25
N HIS A 667 6.91 -19.64 -23.93
CA HIS A 667 7.05 -20.89 -23.16
C HIS A 667 5.85 -21.83 -23.22
N ASN A 668 4.64 -21.31 -23.47
CA ASN A 668 3.43 -22.11 -23.64
C ASN A 668 3.40 -22.90 -24.97
N MET A 669 4.36 -22.67 -25.86
CA MET A 669 4.52 -23.37 -27.14
C MET A 669 5.75 -24.29 -27.14
N CYS A 670 6.35 -24.53 -25.97
CA CYS A 670 7.64 -25.21 -25.84
C CYS A 670 7.55 -26.70 -25.46
N LEU A 671 6.37 -27.32 -25.50
CA LEU A 671 6.19 -28.73 -25.13
C LEU A 671 7.07 -29.67 -25.99
N SER A 672 7.03 -29.49 -27.31
CA SER A 672 7.85 -30.25 -28.26
C SER A 672 8.93 -29.40 -28.95
N CYS A 673 9.35 -28.29 -28.34
CA CYS A 673 10.32 -27.38 -28.96
C CYS A 673 11.77 -27.88 -28.76
N PRO A 674 12.65 -27.84 -29.79
CA PRO A 674 14.06 -28.19 -29.65
C PRO A 674 14.86 -27.34 -28.66
N ASN A 675 14.32 -26.19 -28.23
CA ASN A 675 14.97 -25.32 -27.25
C ASN A 675 14.57 -25.61 -25.80
N ALA A 676 13.64 -26.55 -25.57
CA ALA A 676 13.15 -26.85 -24.23
C ALA A 676 14.04 -27.89 -23.52
N ARG A 677 14.43 -27.58 -22.29
CA ARG A 677 15.02 -28.50 -21.30
C ARG A 677 14.03 -28.67 -20.15
N ARG A 678 13.96 -29.87 -19.59
CA ARG A 678 13.21 -30.21 -18.38
C ARG A 678 14.08 -31.00 -17.43
N SER A 679 13.72 -30.99 -16.16
CA SER A 679 14.40 -31.73 -15.08
C SER A 679 13.40 -31.96 -13.95
N ALA A 680 13.86 -32.55 -12.84
CA ALA A 680 13.04 -32.81 -11.66
C ALA A 680 12.25 -31.59 -11.15
N VAL A 681 12.81 -30.38 -11.26
CA VAL A 681 12.17 -29.11 -10.85
C VAL A 681 10.82 -28.89 -11.55
N HIS A 682 10.65 -29.42 -12.76
CA HIS A 682 9.46 -29.24 -13.59
C HIS A 682 8.36 -30.28 -13.32
N LEU A 683 8.71 -31.43 -12.71
CA LEU A 683 7.80 -32.56 -12.51
C LEU A 683 6.50 -32.18 -11.78
N PRO A 684 6.52 -31.46 -10.64
CA PRO A 684 5.29 -31.14 -9.92
C PRO A 684 4.30 -30.33 -10.78
N ARG A 685 4.83 -29.45 -11.65
CA ARG A 685 4.02 -28.58 -12.51
C ARG A 685 3.51 -29.32 -13.74
N LEU A 686 4.31 -30.19 -14.35
CA LEU A 686 3.88 -31.08 -15.44
C LEU A 686 2.78 -32.05 -14.96
N MET A 687 2.96 -32.68 -13.80
CA MET A 687 1.94 -33.55 -13.19
C MET A 687 0.65 -32.79 -12.89
N THR A 688 0.75 -31.55 -12.39
CA THR A 688 -0.43 -30.70 -12.15
C THR A 688 -1.17 -30.40 -13.45
N ALA A 689 -0.46 -30.02 -14.51
CA ALA A 689 -1.06 -29.71 -15.81
C ALA A 689 -1.74 -30.95 -16.42
N ARG A 690 -1.12 -32.14 -16.29
CA ARG A 690 -1.70 -33.39 -16.76
C ARG A 690 -2.96 -33.75 -15.99
N ASN A 691 -2.89 -33.73 -14.66
CA ASN A 691 -4.03 -34.08 -13.81
C ASN A 691 -5.24 -33.16 -14.08
N GLN A 692 -4.99 -31.88 -14.39
CA GLN A 692 -6.05 -30.96 -14.83
C GLN A 692 -6.67 -31.39 -16.17
N ALA A 693 -5.84 -31.75 -17.16
CA ALA A 693 -6.36 -32.24 -18.45
C ALA A 693 -7.19 -33.52 -18.29
N LEU A 694 -6.70 -34.50 -17.50
CA LEU A 694 -7.41 -35.75 -17.21
C LEU A 694 -8.73 -35.53 -16.46
N SER A 695 -8.77 -34.62 -15.49
CA SER A 695 -10.00 -34.33 -14.73
C SER A 695 -11.18 -33.88 -15.61
N VAL A 696 -10.88 -33.20 -16.73
CA VAL A 696 -11.88 -32.78 -17.72
C VAL A 696 -12.31 -33.96 -18.60
N LEU A 697 -11.39 -34.89 -18.89
CA LEU A 697 -11.68 -36.11 -19.66
C LEU A 697 -12.45 -37.15 -18.82
N ASP A 698 -12.31 -37.14 -17.51
CA ASP A 698 -12.97 -38.06 -16.57
C ASP A 698 -14.38 -37.60 -16.14
N LEU A 699 -14.86 -36.47 -16.64
CA LEU A 699 -16.21 -35.97 -16.35
C LEU A 699 -17.31 -37.01 -16.65
N PRO A 700 -18.45 -36.99 -15.93
CA PRO A 700 -19.58 -37.88 -16.19
C PRO A 700 -20.01 -37.86 -17.66
N LYS A 701 -20.44 -39.02 -18.19
CA LYS A 701 -20.74 -39.22 -19.63
C LYS A 701 -21.56 -38.08 -20.27
N LYS A 702 -22.58 -37.58 -19.56
CA LYS A 702 -23.47 -36.49 -20.01
C LYS A 702 -22.75 -35.14 -20.20
N GLU A 703 -21.76 -34.84 -19.37
CA GLU A 703 -20.96 -33.61 -19.45
C GLU A 703 -19.80 -33.77 -20.44
N ARG A 704 -19.25 -34.98 -20.54
CA ARG A 704 -18.22 -35.34 -21.52
C ARG A 704 -18.74 -35.29 -22.96
N GLU A 705 -19.97 -35.74 -23.21
CA GLU A 705 -20.64 -35.65 -24.51
C GLU A 705 -20.98 -34.20 -24.92
N ALA A 706 -20.98 -33.26 -23.96
CA ALA A 706 -21.16 -31.83 -24.23
C ALA A 706 -19.85 -31.12 -24.62
N LEU A 707 -18.69 -31.75 -24.46
CA LEU A 707 -17.41 -31.21 -24.92
C LEU A 707 -17.36 -31.25 -26.46
N PRO A 708 -17.00 -30.14 -27.12
CA PRO A 708 -16.70 -30.15 -28.55
C PRO A 708 -15.69 -31.25 -28.87
N ARG A 709 -15.97 -32.09 -29.88
CA ARG A 709 -15.11 -33.22 -30.27
C ARG A 709 -13.63 -32.85 -30.43
N LEU A 710 -13.35 -31.67 -31.00
CA LEU A 710 -11.99 -31.16 -31.18
C LEU A 710 -11.32 -30.78 -29.86
N GLN A 711 -12.08 -30.32 -28.87
CA GLN A 711 -11.58 -29.99 -27.54
C GLN A 711 -11.24 -31.27 -26.76
N ALA A 712 -12.07 -32.31 -26.85
CA ALA A 712 -11.79 -33.61 -26.25
C ALA A 712 -10.52 -34.25 -26.85
N ILE A 713 -10.37 -34.23 -28.17
CA ILE A 713 -9.15 -34.70 -28.86
C ILE A 713 -7.93 -33.90 -28.40
N ALA A 714 -8.00 -32.56 -28.40
CA ALA A 714 -6.88 -31.73 -27.98
C ALA A 714 -6.46 -31.94 -26.52
N LEU A 715 -7.42 -32.20 -25.61
CA LEU A 715 -7.13 -32.50 -24.21
C LEU A 715 -6.50 -33.88 -24.04
N THR A 716 -6.96 -34.89 -24.78
CA THR A 716 -6.36 -36.23 -24.80
C THR A 716 -4.94 -36.19 -25.34
N ASP A 717 -4.72 -35.50 -26.47
CA ASP A 717 -3.41 -35.35 -27.08
C ASP A 717 -2.45 -34.60 -26.14
N TYR A 718 -2.92 -33.53 -25.49
CA TYR A 718 -2.13 -32.76 -24.52
C TYR A 718 -1.80 -33.55 -23.26
N ALA A 719 -2.74 -34.34 -22.72
CA ALA A 719 -2.48 -35.21 -21.58
C ALA A 719 -1.45 -36.29 -21.92
N THR A 720 -1.56 -36.89 -23.10
CA THR A 720 -0.61 -37.88 -23.63
C THR A 720 0.78 -37.28 -23.80
N GLU A 721 0.87 -36.09 -24.42
CA GLU A 721 2.13 -35.36 -24.57
C GLU A 721 2.75 -35.07 -23.19
N LEU A 722 1.97 -34.65 -22.20
CA LEU A 722 2.48 -34.42 -20.84
C LEU A 722 2.95 -35.70 -20.13
N ASP A 723 2.28 -36.83 -20.32
CA ASP A 723 2.73 -38.11 -19.77
C ASP A 723 4.06 -38.55 -20.40
N GLU A 724 4.22 -38.43 -21.72
CA GLU A 724 5.49 -38.69 -22.40
C GLU A 724 6.60 -37.78 -21.86
N LEU A 725 6.30 -36.50 -21.65
CA LEU A 725 7.26 -35.54 -21.08
C LEU A 725 7.64 -35.86 -19.64
N ILE A 726 6.69 -36.26 -18.79
CA ILE A 726 6.95 -36.69 -17.41
C ILE A 726 7.81 -37.96 -17.42
N GLN A 727 7.46 -38.93 -18.25
CA GLN A 727 8.18 -40.19 -18.36
C GLN A 727 9.62 -39.98 -18.84
N SER A 728 9.83 -39.08 -19.81
CA SER A 728 11.17 -38.74 -20.33
C SER A 728 12.12 -38.22 -19.27
N ILE A 729 11.62 -37.57 -18.21
CA ILE A 729 12.46 -37.09 -17.09
C ILE A 729 12.87 -38.27 -16.18
N TYR A 730 12.04 -39.33 -16.12
CA TYR A 730 12.29 -40.53 -15.32
C TYR A 730 13.14 -41.60 -16.05
N THR A 731 13.02 -41.75 -17.38
CA THR A 731 13.60 -42.87 -18.15
C THR A 731 15.10 -42.74 -18.46
N ASP A 732 15.70 -41.55 -18.39
CA ASP A 732 17.16 -41.40 -18.51
C ASP A 732 17.95 -42.01 -17.32
N ASN A 733 17.26 -42.55 -16.32
CA ASN A 733 17.87 -43.36 -15.26
C ASN A 733 18.31 -44.78 -15.69
N ASN A 734 17.89 -45.31 -16.85
CA ASN A 734 18.08 -46.73 -17.20
C ASN A 734 18.96 -47.03 -18.42
N GLU A 735 19.31 -46.06 -19.27
CA GLU A 735 20.12 -46.34 -20.48
C GLU A 735 21.64 -46.30 -20.26
N GLU A 736 22.15 -45.65 -19.21
CA GLU A 736 23.60 -45.71 -18.88
C GLU A 736 24.01 -47.02 -18.18
N GLY A 737 23.08 -47.72 -17.53
CA GLY A 737 23.34 -49.04 -16.93
C GLY A 737 23.49 -50.19 -17.93
N ALA A 738 23.13 -50.00 -19.20
CA ALA A 738 23.15 -51.04 -20.24
C ALA A 738 24.25 -50.86 -21.30
N ARG A 739 25.05 -49.78 -21.25
CA ARG A 739 26.20 -49.55 -22.14
C ARG A 739 27.57 -49.77 -21.49
N THR A 740 27.59 -50.16 -20.21
CA THR A 740 28.79 -50.65 -19.50
C THR A 740 28.59 -52.07 -18.97
N ALA A 741 28.31 -53.01 -19.88
CA ALA A 741 28.48 -54.45 -19.68
C ALA A 741 29.30 -55.02 -20.84
#